data_AF-A0A844I8U6-F1
#
_entry.id   AF-A0A844I8U6-F1
#
_cell.length_a   1.000
_cell.length_b   1.000
_cell.length_c   1.000
_cell.angle_alpha   90.00
_cell.angle_beta   90.00
_cell.angle_gamma   90.00
#
_symmetry.space_group_name_H-M   'P 1'
#
loop_
_entity.id
_entity.type
_entity.pdbx_description
1 polymer ?
#
loop_
_entity_poly.entity_id
_entity_poly.type
_entity_poly.pdbx_seq_one_letter_code
_entity_poly.pdbx_strand_id
1 'polypeptide(L)'
;MLQYPHLEKALKHHFGYDQFRPGQRQIIEDALENRDLMVIMPTGGGKSLCFQLPALLKPGLTVVVSPLIALMQDQVEALRTNNISATFLNSSLNAYKVRSREEAIMNGKIKLLYVAPERLVSDRFLPLLDVVKEKVGISTFAIDEAHCVSEWGHDFRPEYRQLRLLRKRYPDVPTVALTATATDRVKADIIEQLGLRQPSIHIASFNRQNLYYEVRAKSNRAYAELLEIVRENEGSGIIYCLTRKKVDEITLKLQNDKISVLPYHAGLSDEERSKNQTRFIRDDVRVMVATVAFGMGINKPDVRFVVHSDLPRNLESYYQESGRAGRDDEPSKCTLFFNYGDIKTIEWSINQKTDPQEQLIAKQQLRQVIDYAEGTDCRRTIQLSYFGERFPGNCGNCDNCLYPKPVQDWTIEAMKFLSCVARCKERFGMLHIIDVLRGGKNQRIIVNKHDQLSTYGIGKDKTIDEWRMLCRSLLHQGLIEQTADGYSVLKLNALSWEVMRKQRTVSIAVPTVKKMTWEEGSGKSADVEVLMQKLRSLRKQLADEQAVPPYVIFHDSTLKLMAQSQPKTLDEFGNLSGVGSHKLSQYGERFLAEIQTYCQQQGLPEKTINRVSSSPYSHSPSGTELTTLELYNQGLSIEEIAQKRNIRPTTIIRHLSDLIEKKQSLDLSKLVPLERQKKIWNVLEVVGDISLTPIRENLGESYSFDEIRLVRAKWRREKQKSPKDDIDF
;
A
#
# COMPACT_ATOMS: atom_id res chain seq x y z
N MET A 1 -0.22 -30.69 -16.84
CA MET A 1 0.50 -30.90 -15.57
C MET A 1 1.09 -29.58 -15.15
N LEU A 2 0.73 -29.05 -13.98
CA LEU A 2 1.28 -27.79 -13.48
C LEU A 2 2.80 -27.93 -13.32
N GLN A 3 3.56 -27.01 -13.91
CA GLN A 3 5.03 -26.93 -13.82
C GLN A 3 5.54 -26.77 -12.37
N TYR A 4 4.63 -26.49 -11.43
CA TYR A 4 4.91 -26.30 -10.02
C TYR A 4 4.02 -27.21 -9.17
N PRO A 5 4.60 -28.04 -8.27
CA PRO A 5 3.81 -28.91 -7.38
C PRO A 5 3.07 -28.15 -6.26
N HIS A 6 3.45 -26.91 -5.97
CA HIS A 6 2.79 -26.04 -5.00
C HIS A 6 2.74 -24.59 -5.53
N LEU A 7 1.62 -23.89 -5.29
CA LEU A 7 1.39 -22.52 -5.77
C LEU A 7 2.40 -21.52 -5.20
N GLU A 8 2.90 -21.74 -3.98
CA GLU A 8 3.93 -20.93 -3.33
C GLU A 8 5.24 -20.89 -4.12
N LYS A 9 5.60 -22.01 -4.78
CA LYS A 9 6.80 -22.05 -5.62
C LYS A 9 6.64 -21.18 -6.86
N ALA A 10 5.46 -21.20 -7.49
CA ALA A 10 5.15 -20.34 -8.64
C ALA A 10 5.11 -18.85 -8.23
N LEU A 11 4.51 -18.55 -7.08
CA LEU A 11 4.48 -17.22 -6.49
C LEU A 11 5.90 -16.67 -6.28
N LYS A 12 6.76 -17.44 -5.60
CA LYS A 12 8.14 -17.05 -5.35
C LYS A 12 8.95 -16.91 -6.63
N HIS A 13 8.77 -17.83 -7.59
CA HIS A 13 9.50 -17.81 -8.85
C HIS A 13 9.17 -16.59 -9.72
N HIS A 14 7.88 -16.26 -9.91
CA HIS A 14 7.47 -15.19 -10.81
C HIS A 14 7.41 -13.81 -10.15
N PHE A 15 7.08 -13.74 -8.86
CA PHE A 15 6.82 -12.47 -8.16
C PHE A 15 7.71 -12.23 -6.95
N GLY A 16 8.48 -13.22 -6.50
CA GLY A 16 9.42 -13.07 -5.37
C GLY A 16 8.77 -13.05 -3.98
N TYR A 17 7.48 -13.40 -3.85
CA TYR A 17 6.80 -13.49 -2.55
C TYR A 17 6.87 -14.90 -1.97
N ASP A 18 7.11 -15.00 -0.66
CA ASP A 18 7.18 -16.29 0.04
C ASP A 18 5.80 -16.86 0.42
N GLN A 19 4.81 -15.99 0.65
CA GLN A 19 3.48 -16.37 1.13
C GLN A 19 2.38 -15.55 0.48
N PHE A 20 1.19 -16.15 0.36
CA PHE A 20 -0.03 -15.46 -0.06
C PHE A 20 -0.59 -14.60 1.08
N ARG A 21 -1.18 -13.45 0.73
CA ARG A 21 -2.03 -12.70 1.66
C ARG A 21 -3.32 -13.50 1.95
N PRO A 22 -4.00 -13.26 3.08
CA PRO A 22 -5.26 -13.93 3.41
C PRO A 22 -6.26 -13.90 2.24
N GLY A 23 -6.84 -15.06 1.92
CA GLY A 23 -7.83 -15.23 0.84
C GLY A 23 -7.26 -15.36 -0.58
N GLN A 24 -6.05 -14.85 -0.87
CA GLN A 24 -5.49 -14.89 -2.23
C GLN A 24 -5.34 -16.31 -2.78
N ARG A 25 -4.87 -17.24 -1.95
CA ARG A 25 -4.67 -18.64 -2.35
C ARG A 25 -5.97 -19.26 -2.87
N GLN A 26 -7.06 -19.11 -2.11
CA GLN A 26 -8.37 -19.65 -2.47
C GLN A 26 -8.88 -19.03 -3.78
N ILE A 27 -8.75 -17.72 -3.95
CA ILE A 27 -9.14 -17.03 -5.20
C ILE A 27 -8.39 -17.61 -6.39
N ILE A 28 -7.08 -17.85 -6.24
CA ILE A 28 -6.22 -18.38 -7.29
C ILE A 28 -6.56 -19.84 -7.61
N GLU A 29 -6.85 -20.67 -6.59
CA GLU A 29 -7.30 -22.05 -6.77
C GLU A 29 -8.63 -22.08 -7.55
N ASP A 30 -9.63 -21.31 -7.12
CA ASP A 30 -10.92 -21.20 -7.80
C ASP A 30 -10.75 -20.68 -9.25
N ALA A 31 -9.82 -19.73 -9.46
CA ALA A 31 -9.49 -19.25 -10.79
C ALA A 31 -8.93 -20.38 -11.65
N LEU A 32 -7.99 -21.19 -11.13
CA LEU A 32 -7.38 -22.32 -11.85
C LEU A 32 -8.40 -23.41 -12.22
N GLU A 33 -9.46 -23.56 -11.43
CA GLU A 33 -10.61 -24.44 -11.69
C GLU A 33 -11.58 -23.93 -12.77
N ASN A 34 -11.30 -22.77 -13.38
CA ASN A 34 -12.16 -22.10 -14.36
C ASN A 34 -13.54 -21.72 -13.82
N ARG A 35 -13.65 -21.40 -12.52
CA ARG A 35 -14.87 -20.81 -11.97
C ARG A 35 -14.93 -19.31 -12.29
N ASP A 36 -16.15 -18.81 -12.45
CA ASP A 36 -16.38 -17.36 -12.43
C ASP A 36 -16.12 -16.84 -11.01
N LEU A 37 -15.55 -15.64 -10.89
CA LEU A 37 -15.17 -15.09 -9.59
C LEU A 37 -15.70 -13.67 -9.41
N MET A 38 -16.16 -13.38 -8.20
CA MET A 38 -16.43 -12.02 -7.72
C MET A 38 -15.48 -11.73 -6.56
N VAL A 39 -14.47 -10.91 -6.81
CA VAL A 39 -13.39 -10.61 -5.86
C VAL A 39 -13.51 -9.17 -5.37
N ILE A 40 -13.83 -9.01 -4.09
CA ILE A 40 -13.87 -7.71 -3.42
C ILE A 40 -12.73 -7.69 -2.40
N MET A 41 -11.67 -6.95 -2.71
CA MET A 41 -10.52 -6.82 -1.81
C MET A 41 -10.06 -5.37 -1.74
N PRO A 42 -9.70 -4.85 -0.56
CA PRO A 42 -9.34 -3.45 -0.40
C PRO A 42 -8.13 -3.05 -1.27
N THR A 43 -7.95 -1.75 -1.46
CA THR A 43 -6.72 -1.20 -2.05
C THR A 43 -5.50 -1.70 -1.26
N GLY A 44 -4.47 -2.18 -1.96
CA GLY A 44 -3.31 -2.83 -1.34
C GLY A 44 -3.51 -4.33 -1.06
N GLY A 45 -4.72 -4.88 -1.12
CA GLY A 45 -4.97 -6.31 -0.85
C GLY A 45 -4.35 -7.31 -1.85
N GLY A 46 -3.69 -6.82 -2.91
CA GLY A 46 -3.04 -7.68 -3.90
C GLY A 46 -4.01 -8.30 -4.93
N LYS A 47 -5.04 -7.56 -5.35
CA LYS A 47 -6.02 -7.97 -6.37
C LYS A 47 -5.37 -8.44 -7.68
N SER A 48 -4.36 -7.73 -8.17
CA SER A 48 -3.72 -8.04 -9.45
C SER A 48 -3.16 -9.47 -9.50
N LEU A 49 -2.56 -9.93 -8.39
CA LEU A 49 -2.01 -11.28 -8.29
C LEU A 49 -3.08 -12.37 -8.51
N CYS A 50 -4.33 -12.09 -8.15
CA CYS A 50 -5.45 -13.04 -8.24
C CYS A 50 -5.81 -13.42 -9.68
N PHE A 51 -5.47 -12.59 -10.68
CA PHE A 51 -5.60 -12.96 -12.09
C PHE A 51 -4.23 -13.12 -12.78
N GLN A 52 -3.18 -12.45 -12.31
CA GLN A 52 -1.85 -12.53 -12.91
C GLN A 52 -1.20 -13.90 -12.72
N LEU A 53 -1.26 -14.49 -11.52
CA LEU A 53 -0.66 -15.81 -11.31
C LEU A 53 -1.41 -16.91 -12.09
N PRO A 54 -2.76 -16.98 -12.07
CA PRO A 54 -3.49 -17.92 -12.93
C PRO A 54 -3.19 -17.74 -14.43
N ALA A 55 -3.02 -16.50 -14.91
CA ALA A 55 -2.69 -16.23 -16.31
C ALA A 55 -1.38 -16.91 -16.76
N LEU A 56 -0.39 -17.01 -15.86
CA LEU A 56 0.89 -17.67 -16.12
C LEU A 56 0.78 -19.19 -16.07
N LEU A 57 -0.09 -19.72 -15.21
CA LEU A 57 -0.25 -21.16 -14.98
C LEU A 57 -1.19 -21.83 -15.98
N LYS A 58 -2.09 -21.08 -16.62
CA LYS A 58 -3.02 -21.59 -17.64
C LYS A 58 -2.47 -21.42 -19.06
N PRO A 59 -2.81 -22.33 -20.00
CA PRO A 59 -2.58 -22.09 -21.43
C PRO A 59 -3.48 -20.96 -21.95
N GLY A 60 -3.06 -20.32 -23.04
CA GLY A 60 -3.81 -19.23 -23.67
C GLY A 60 -3.55 -17.83 -23.11
N LEU A 61 -4.32 -16.87 -23.59
CA LEU A 61 -4.23 -15.45 -23.26
C LEU A 61 -5.21 -15.08 -22.14
N THR A 62 -4.78 -14.29 -21.16
CA THR A 62 -5.70 -13.59 -20.24
C THR A 62 -5.94 -12.17 -20.74
N VAL A 63 -7.21 -11.79 -20.90
CA VAL A 63 -7.59 -10.43 -21.30
C VAL A 63 -8.05 -9.67 -20.05
N VAL A 64 -7.35 -8.58 -19.73
CA VAL A 64 -7.61 -7.74 -18.56
C VAL A 64 -8.26 -6.44 -19.02
N VAL A 65 -9.48 -6.19 -18.58
CA VAL A 65 -10.21 -4.95 -18.82
C VAL A 65 -9.91 -3.99 -17.70
N SER A 66 -9.48 -2.78 -18.04
CA SER A 66 -9.15 -1.74 -17.06
C SER A 66 -9.67 -0.39 -17.54
N PRO A 67 -10.18 0.48 -16.66
CA PRO A 67 -10.79 1.75 -17.07
C PRO A 67 -9.77 2.84 -17.42
N LEU A 68 -8.50 2.67 -17.03
CA LEU A 68 -7.49 3.72 -17.14
C LEU A 68 -6.23 3.28 -17.88
N ILE A 69 -5.86 4.04 -18.91
CA ILE A 69 -4.65 3.83 -19.69
C ILE A 69 -3.38 3.85 -18.82
N ALA A 70 -3.27 4.80 -17.90
CA ALA A 70 -2.12 4.91 -17.00
C ALA A 70 -1.96 3.65 -16.14
N LEU A 71 -3.06 3.11 -15.60
CA LEU A 71 -3.01 1.88 -14.80
C LEU A 71 -2.57 0.68 -15.64
N MET A 72 -3.03 0.57 -16.89
CA MET A 72 -2.58 -0.48 -17.81
C MET A 72 -1.08 -0.39 -18.09
N GLN A 73 -0.55 0.81 -18.28
CA GLN A 73 0.87 1.02 -18.54
C GLN A 73 1.72 0.59 -17.34
N ASP A 74 1.38 1.06 -16.14
CA ASP A 74 2.08 0.72 -14.89
C ASP A 74 2.08 -0.79 -14.63
N GLN A 75 0.92 -1.46 -14.83
CA GLN A 75 0.82 -2.91 -14.65
C GLN A 75 1.65 -3.69 -15.68
N VAL A 76 1.63 -3.27 -16.95
CA VAL A 76 2.41 -3.92 -18.01
C VAL A 76 3.91 -3.72 -17.79
N GLU A 77 4.34 -2.54 -17.35
CA GLU A 77 5.74 -2.27 -17.02
C GLU A 77 6.21 -3.15 -15.85
N ALA A 78 5.45 -3.19 -14.75
CA ALA A 78 5.77 -4.04 -13.61
C ALA A 78 5.86 -5.53 -13.97
N LEU A 79 4.96 -6.03 -14.82
CA LEU A 79 5.02 -7.40 -15.33
C LEU A 79 6.27 -7.64 -16.18
N ARG A 80 6.64 -6.71 -17.06
CA ARG A 80 7.84 -6.82 -17.90
C ARG A 80 9.13 -6.80 -17.09
N THR A 81 9.21 -6.00 -16.03
CA THR A 81 10.36 -6.01 -15.11
C THR A 81 10.53 -7.37 -14.43
N ASN A 82 9.42 -8.09 -14.19
CA ASN A 82 9.44 -9.48 -13.70
C ASN A 82 9.58 -10.53 -14.82
N ASN A 83 10.00 -10.11 -16.03
CA ASN A 83 10.14 -10.95 -17.23
C ASN A 83 8.86 -11.69 -17.63
N ILE A 84 7.69 -11.10 -17.33
CA ILE A 84 6.38 -11.62 -17.73
C ILE A 84 5.92 -10.93 -19.01
N SER A 85 5.61 -11.72 -20.03
CA SER A 85 5.13 -11.23 -21.33
C SER A 85 3.73 -10.63 -21.23
N ALA A 86 3.66 -9.31 -21.03
CA ALA A 86 2.43 -8.54 -21.01
C ALA A 86 2.45 -7.38 -22.02
N THR A 87 1.27 -7.00 -22.49
CA THR A 87 1.08 -5.84 -23.38
C THR A 87 -0.25 -5.17 -23.11
N PHE A 88 -0.44 -3.99 -23.71
CA PHE A 88 -1.71 -3.28 -23.70
C PHE A 88 -2.12 -2.85 -25.11
N LEU A 89 -3.41 -2.66 -25.36
CA LEU A 89 -3.93 -2.03 -26.57
C LEU A 89 -4.92 -0.92 -26.19
N ASN A 90 -4.58 0.31 -26.54
CA ASN A 90 -5.38 1.51 -26.27
C ASN A 90 -5.18 2.55 -27.38
N SER A 91 -5.86 3.69 -27.27
CA SER A 91 -5.82 4.78 -28.25
C SER A 91 -4.49 5.54 -28.31
N SER A 92 -3.59 5.37 -27.33
CA SER A 92 -2.30 6.08 -27.30
C SER A 92 -1.22 5.46 -28.19
N LEU A 93 -1.51 4.35 -28.87
CA LEU A 93 -0.56 3.62 -29.71
C LEU A 93 -0.73 3.99 -31.19
N ASN A 94 0.39 4.18 -31.89
CA ASN A 94 0.38 4.29 -33.34
C ASN A 94 0.07 2.94 -34.03
N ALA A 95 -0.37 3.00 -35.28
CA ALA A 95 -0.83 1.81 -36.03
C ALA A 95 0.25 0.71 -36.15
N TYR A 96 1.52 1.09 -36.28
CA TYR A 96 2.64 0.14 -36.35
C TYR A 96 2.81 -0.64 -35.04
N LYS A 97 2.81 0.05 -33.89
CA LYS A 97 2.89 -0.59 -32.57
C LYS A 97 1.68 -1.48 -32.29
N VAL A 98 0.48 -1.08 -32.73
CA VAL A 98 -0.72 -1.91 -32.64
C VAL A 98 -0.52 -3.22 -33.40
N ARG A 99 -0.13 -3.16 -34.68
CA ARG A 99 0.06 -4.35 -35.52
C ARG A 99 1.13 -5.30 -34.96
N SER A 100 2.26 -4.76 -34.51
CA SER A 100 3.34 -5.55 -33.90
C SER A 100 2.88 -6.26 -32.62
N ARG A 101 2.06 -5.60 -31.78
CA ARG A 101 1.49 -6.20 -30.56
C ARG A 101 0.45 -7.26 -30.89
N GLU A 102 -0.42 -7.01 -31.87
CA GLU A 102 -1.41 -7.99 -32.36
C GLU A 102 -0.73 -9.25 -32.90
N GLU A 103 0.35 -9.10 -33.65
CA GLU A 103 1.15 -10.23 -34.14
C GLU A 103 1.80 -11.03 -33.01
N ALA A 104 2.36 -10.35 -31.99
CA ALA A 104 2.91 -11.02 -30.82
C ALA A 104 1.83 -11.81 -30.04
N ILE A 105 0.61 -11.28 -29.97
CA ILE A 105 -0.54 -11.96 -29.36
C ILE A 105 -0.92 -13.20 -30.17
N MET A 106 -1.08 -13.06 -31.50
CA MET A 106 -1.45 -14.18 -32.39
C MET A 106 -0.41 -15.30 -32.40
N ASN A 107 0.87 -14.97 -32.17
CA ASN A 107 1.96 -15.93 -32.08
C ASN A 107 2.12 -16.55 -30.68
N GLY A 108 1.20 -16.28 -29.74
CA GLY A 108 1.23 -16.84 -28.39
C GLY A 108 2.37 -16.33 -27.50
N LYS A 109 3.06 -15.24 -27.90
CA LYS A 109 4.19 -14.68 -27.12
C LYS A 109 3.74 -13.86 -25.91
N ILE A 110 2.45 -13.51 -25.83
CA ILE A 110 1.87 -12.67 -24.79
C ILE A 110 0.94 -13.49 -23.90
N LYS A 111 1.10 -13.36 -22.58
CA LYS A 111 0.27 -14.03 -21.57
C LYS A 111 -0.85 -13.13 -21.03
N LEU A 112 -0.60 -11.83 -20.92
CA LEU A 112 -1.58 -10.86 -20.45
C LEU A 112 -1.75 -9.71 -21.44
N LEU A 113 -3.01 -9.43 -21.80
CA LEU A 113 -3.41 -8.30 -22.63
C LEU A 113 -4.31 -7.35 -21.85
N TYR A 114 -3.83 -6.15 -21.58
CA TYR A 114 -4.62 -5.07 -20.99
C TYR A 114 -5.34 -4.26 -22.08
N VAL A 115 -6.63 -4.00 -21.90
CA VAL A 115 -7.46 -3.30 -22.88
C VAL A 115 -8.51 -2.42 -22.19
N ALA A 116 -8.81 -1.28 -22.79
CA ALA A 116 -9.89 -0.40 -22.35
C ALA A 116 -11.27 -0.97 -22.77
N PRO A 117 -12.33 -0.78 -21.98
CA PRO A 117 -13.65 -1.36 -22.29
C PRO A 117 -14.17 -0.91 -23.66
N GLU A 118 -13.99 0.37 -24.03
CA GLU A 118 -14.47 0.94 -25.29
C GLU A 118 -13.79 0.28 -26.50
N ARG A 119 -12.50 -0.07 -26.35
CA ARG A 119 -11.76 -0.78 -27.41
C ARG A 119 -12.18 -2.24 -27.49
N LEU A 120 -12.37 -2.90 -26.35
CA LEU A 120 -12.69 -4.32 -26.27
C LEU A 120 -14.01 -4.64 -26.98
N VAL A 121 -15.01 -3.76 -26.83
CA VAL A 121 -16.34 -3.94 -27.43
C VAL A 121 -16.46 -3.37 -28.84
N SER A 122 -15.37 -2.87 -29.42
CA SER A 122 -15.39 -2.31 -30.78
C SER A 122 -15.54 -3.40 -31.86
N ASP A 123 -16.22 -3.04 -32.96
CA ASP A 123 -16.52 -3.96 -34.07
C ASP A 123 -15.27 -4.59 -34.71
N ARG A 124 -14.12 -3.91 -34.62
CA ARG A 124 -12.85 -4.42 -35.14
C ARG A 124 -12.13 -5.36 -34.18
N PHE A 125 -12.32 -5.21 -32.87
CA PHE A 125 -11.53 -5.92 -31.88
C PHE A 125 -12.12 -7.29 -31.52
N LEU A 126 -13.45 -7.43 -31.49
CA LEU A 126 -14.10 -8.71 -31.24
C LEU A 126 -13.71 -9.79 -32.28
N PRO A 127 -13.69 -9.50 -33.61
CA PRO A 127 -13.19 -10.46 -34.61
C PRO A 127 -11.73 -10.87 -34.41
N LEU A 128 -10.86 -9.94 -34.00
CA LEU A 128 -9.48 -10.27 -33.66
C LEU A 128 -9.41 -11.25 -32.49
N LEU A 129 -10.23 -11.04 -31.45
CA LEU A 129 -10.30 -11.96 -30.32
C LEU A 129 -10.83 -13.35 -30.69
N ASP A 130 -11.72 -13.48 -31.67
CA ASP A 130 -12.13 -14.79 -32.18
C ASP A 130 -10.95 -15.54 -32.80
N VAL A 131 -10.16 -14.86 -33.65
CA VAL A 131 -8.95 -15.45 -34.25
C VAL A 131 -7.95 -15.85 -33.16
N VAL A 132 -7.79 -15.03 -32.11
CA VAL A 132 -6.92 -15.35 -30.97
C VAL A 132 -7.45 -16.56 -30.19
N LYS A 133 -8.77 -16.66 -29.98
CA LYS A 133 -9.39 -17.80 -29.32
C LYS A 133 -9.13 -19.10 -30.09
N GLU A 134 -9.22 -19.07 -31.42
CA GLU A 134 -8.98 -20.24 -32.26
C GLU A 134 -7.50 -20.65 -32.32
N LYS A 135 -6.57 -19.68 -32.44
CA LYS A 135 -5.14 -19.97 -32.62
C LYS A 135 -4.38 -20.22 -31.32
N VAL A 136 -4.69 -19.46 -30.28
CA VAL A 136 -3.92 -19.40 -29.02
C VAL A 136 -4.77 -19.86 -27.83
N GLY A 137 -6.08 -19.61 -27.87
CA GLY A 137 -6.99 -19.82 -26.76
C GLY A 137 -7.09 -18.59 -25.84
N ILE A 138 -8.29 -18.35 -25.32
CA ILE A 138 -8.53 -17.36 -24.27
C ILE A 138 -8.75 -18.10 -22.95
N SER A 139 -7.90 -17.81 -21.98
CA SER A 139 -7.90 -18.46 -20.67
C SER A 139 -8.94 -17.87 -19.72
N THR A 140 -9.09 -16.54 -19.68
CA THR A 140 -9.89 -15.81 -18.70
C THR A 140 -10.11 -14.36 -19.16
N PHE A 141 -11.30 -13.82 -18.88
CA PHE A 141 -11.55 -12.37 -18.88
C PHE A 141 -11.49 -11.84 -17.44
N ALA A 142 -10.50 -10.99 -17.16
CA ALA A 142 -10.39 -10.31 -15.87
C ALA A 142 -10.92 -8.88 -16.01
N ILE A 143 -12.02 -8.56 -15.33
CA ILE A 143 -12.63 -7.23 -15.31
C ILE A 143 -12.15 -6.52 -14.05
N ASP A 144 -11.13 -5.68 -14.19
CA ASP A 144 -10.63 -4.84 -13.10
C ASP A 144 -11.54 -3.63 -12.90
N GLU A 145 -11.60 -3.10 -11.69
CA GLU A 145 -12.55 -2.06 -11.28
C GLU A 145 -14.00 -2.33 -11.70
N ALA A 146 -14.47 -3.56 -11.48
CA ALA A 146 -15.80 -4.03 -11.90
C ALA A 146 -16.97 -3.19 -11.35
N HIS A 147 -16.75 -2.39 -10.31
CA HIS A 147 -17.73 -1.43 -9.80
C HIS A 147 -18.19 -0.41 -10.85
N CYS A 148 -17.39 -0.14 -11.89
CA CYS A 148 -17.77 0.75 -13.01
C CYS A 148 -18.99 0.26 -13.80
N VAL A 149 -19.35 -1.03 -13.69
CA VAL A 149 -20.54 -1.61 -14.34
C VAL A 149 -21.85 -1.10 -13.73
N SER A 150 -21.83 -0.73 -12.44
CA SER A 150 -23.02 -0.43 -11.65
C SER A 150 -23.28 1.07 -11.57
N GLU A 151 -24.51 1.51 -11.85
CA GLU A 151 -24.97 2.90 -11.61
C GLU A 151 -25.01 3.24 -10.11
N TRP A 152 -25.08 2.22 -9.25
CA TRP A 152 -24.98 2.35 -7.81
C TRP A 152 -23.53 2.44 -7.33
N GLY A 153 -22.58 2.22 -8.25
CA GLY A 153 -21.15 2.45 -8.03
C GLY A 153 -20.80 3.94 -8.05
N HIS A 154 -19.59 4.27 -7.59
CA HIS A 154 -19.12 5.65 -7.48
C HIS A 154 -18.44 6.18 -8.76
N ASP A 155 -18.13 5.32 -9.74
CA ASP A 155 -17.54 5.67 -11.06
C ASP A 155 -18.21 4.87 -12.19
N PHE A 156 -19.53 5.02 -12.35
CA PHE A 156 -20.28 4.33 -13.41
C PHE A 156 -19.78 4.68 -14.82
N ARG A 157 -19.61 3.66 -15.67
CA ARG A 157 -19.19 3.78 -17.07
C ARG A 157 -20.10 2.95 -17.98
N PRO A 158 -20.83 3.56 -18.93
CA PRO A 158 -21.75 2.86 -19.82
C PRO A 158 -21.11 1.69 -20.59
N GLU A 159 -19.84 1.81 -20.97
CA GLU A 159 -19.12 0.82 -21.78
C GLU A 159 -18.81 -0.46 -21.00
N TYR A 160 -18.78 -0.40 -19.68
CA TYR A 160 -18.66 -1.58 -18.83
C TYR A 160 -19.90 -2.49 -18.89
N ARG A 161 -21.10 -1.93 -19.05
CA ARG A 161 -22.32 -2.74 -19.24
C ARG A 161 -22.30 -3.54 -20.54
N GLN A 162 -21.61 -3.03 -21.56
CA GLN A 162 -21.46 -3.73 -22.83
C GLN A 162 -20.59 -4.99 -22.72
N LEU A 163 -19.80 -5.14 -21.65
CA LEU A 163 -18.97 -6.33 -21.42
C LEU A 163 -19.79 -7.62 -21.27
N ARG A 164 -21.11 -7.53 -21.02
CA ARG A 164 -22.03 -8.68 -21.11
C ARG A 164 -21.96 -9.40 -22.45
N LEU A 165 -21.58 -8.69 -23.52
CA LEU A 165 -21.36 -9.28 -24.85
C LEU A 165 -20.26 -10.35 -24.83
N LEU A 166 -19.23 -10.21 -23.99
CA LEU A 166 -18.17 -11.21 -23.86
C LEU A 166 -18.72 -12.54 -23.37
N ARG A 167 -19.60 -12.51 -22.36
CA ARG A 167 -20.26 -13.72 -21.85
C ARG A 167 -21.12 -14.39 -22.92
N LYS A 168 -21.80 -13.61 -23.77
CA LYS A 168 -22.60 -14.14 -24.89
C LYS A 168 -21.73 -14.77 -25.97
N ARG A 169 -20.61 -14.13 -26.35
CA ARG A 169 -19.72 -14.57 -27.42
C ARG A 169 -18.78 -15.70 -27.00
N TYR A 170 -18.35 -15.71 -25.74
CA TYR A 170 -17.38 -16.64 -25.18
C TYR A 170 -17.94 -17.35 -23.94
N PRO A 171 -18.98 -18.20 -24.08
CA PRO A 171 -19.70 -18.78 -22.96
C PRO A 171 -18.83 -19.68 -22.07
N ASP A 172 -17.80 -20.31 -22.63
CA ASP A 172 -16.93 -21.27 -21.94
C ASP A 172 -15.70 -20.62 -21.28
N VAL A 173 -15.48 -19.32 -21.50
CA VAL A 173 -14.35 -18.60 -20.91
C VAL A 173 -14.76 -18.07 -19.52
N PRO A 174 -13.99 -18.37 -18.46
CA PRO A 174 -14.30 -17.87 -17.13
C PRO A 174 -14.09 -16.35 -17.04
N THR A 175 -14.93 -15.69 -16.24
CA THR A 175 -14.83 -14.25 -15.97
C THR A 175 -14.54 -13.99 -14.50
N VAL A 176 -13.51 -13.18 -14.24
CA VAL A 176 -13.10 -12.74 -12.90
C VAL A 176 -13.40 -11.26 -12.79
N ALA A 177 -14.35 -10.88 -11.95
CA ALA A 177 -14.64 -9.48 -11.63
C ALA A 177 -13.91 -9.07 -10.36
N LEU A 178 -13.13 -8.00 -10.40
CA LEU A 178 -12.35 -7.50 -9.26
C LEU A 178 -12.72 -6.05 -8.95
N THR A 179 -12.88 -5.72 -7.66
CA THR A 179 -13.06 -4.33 -7.22
C THR A 179 -12.51 -4.09 -5.82
N ALA A 180 -12.11 -2.84 -5.55
CA ALA A 180 -11.71 -2.40 -4.22
C ALA A 180 -12.87 -2.19 -3.25
N THR A 181 -14.03 -1.80 -3.77
CA THR A 181 -15.17 -1.32 -2.99
C THR A 181 -16.47 -1.72 -3.68
N ALA A 182 -17.30 -2.49 -3.01
CA ALA A 182 -18.65 -2.78 -3.45
C ALA A 182 -19.55 -3.03 -2.24
N THR A 183 -20.68 -2.32 -2.18
CA THR A 183 -21.78 -2.66 -1.28
C THR A 183 -22.49 -3.91 -1.78
N ASP A 184 -23.34 -4.55 -0.96
CA ASP A 184 -24.09 -5.73 -1.37
C ASP A 184 -24.93 -5.51 -2.64
N ARG A 185 -25.49 -4.30 -2.77
CA ARG A 185 -26.24 -3.89 -3.95
C ARG A 185 -25.37 -3.80 -5.20
N VAL A 186 -24.21 -3.17 -5.10
CA VAL A 186 -23.25 -3.04 -6.21
C VAL A 186 -22.72 -4.42 -6.61
N LYS A 187 -22.42 -5.29 -5.64
CA LYS A 187 -21.99 -6.68 -5.87
C LYS A 187 -23.03 -7.47 -6.67
N ALA A 188 -24.31 -7.39 -6.29
CA ALA A 188 -25.39 -8.07 -6.99
C ALA A 188 -25.52 -7.57 -8.45
N ASP A 189 -25.45 -6.25 -8.65
CA ASP A 189 -25.52 -5.63 -9.98
C ASP A 189 -24.32 -6.03 -10.85
N ILE A 190 -23.09 -6.08 -10.32
CA ILE A 190 -21.92 -6.57 -11.06
C ILE A 190 -22.12 -8.00 -11.56
N ILE A 191 -22.61 -8.90 -10.69
CA ILE A 191 -22.85 -10.31 -11.02
C ILE A 191 -23.87 -10.42 -12.16
N GLU A 192 -24.96 -9.67 -12.07
CA GLU A 192 -26.04 -9.66 -13.07
C GLU A 192 -25.58 -9.08 -14.42
N GLN A 193 -24.99 -7.89 -14.41
CA GLN A 193 -24.64 -7.15 -15.62
C GLN A 193 -23.49 -7.81 -16.39
N LEU A 194 -22.49 -8.39 -15.69
CA LEU A 194 -21.43 -9.16 -16.35
C LEU A 194 -21.88 -10.58 -16.73
N GLY A 195 -23.01 -11.05 -16.20
CA GLY A 195 -23.51 -12.40 -16.44
C GLY A 195 -22.60 -13.48 -15.86
N LEU A 196 -22.15 -13.28 -14.62
CA LEU A 196 -21.35 -14.27 -13.91
C LEU A 196 -22.21 -15.48 -13.53
N ARG A 197 -21.73 -16.70 -13.81
CA ARG A 197 -22.45 -17.96 -13.58
C ARG A 197 -21.99 -18.61 -12.29
N GLN A 198 -22.87 -18.62 -11.29
CA GLN A 198 -22.60 -19.17 -9.95
C GLN A 198 -21.19 -18.79 -9.45
N PRO A 199 -20.85 -17.49 -9.43
CA PRO A 199 -19.48 -17.07 -9.15
C PRO A 199 -19.08 -17.43 -7.73
N SER A 200 -17.81 -17.78 -7.54
CA SER A 200 -17.22 -17.89 -6.21
C SER A 200 -16.97 -16.48 -5.68
N ILE A 201 -17.64 -16.13 -4.59
CA ILE A 201 -17.62 -14.77 -4.04
C ILE A 201 -16.58 -14.71 -2.92
N HIS A 202 -15.57 -13.87 -3.13
CA HIS A 202 -14.48 -13.65 -2.19
C HIS A 202 -14.50 -12.20 -1.71
N ILE A 203 -14.76 -12.00 -0.41
CA ILE A 203 -14.78 -10.68 0.22
C ILE A 203 -13.70 -10.67 1.30
N ALA A 204 -12.62 -9.92 1.05
CA ALA A 204 -11.62 -9.66 2.07
C ALA A 204 -12.10 -8.50 2.97
N SER A 205 -11.63 -8.50 4.22
CA SER A 205 -11.90 -7.39 5.14
C SER A 205 -11.44 -6.06 4.54
N PHE A 206 -12.27 -5.03 4.68
CA PHE A 206 -11.96 -3.66 4.32
C PHE A 206 -11.11 -2.95 5.40
N ASN A 207 -10.74 -3.65 6.47
CA ASN A 207 -10.03 -3.05 7.60
C ASN A 207 -8.54 -2.84 7.29
N ARG A 208 -8.15 -1.59 7.02
CA ARG A 208 -6.74 -1.18 6.81
C ARG A 208 -6.05 -0.80 8.12
N GLN A 209 -5.62 -1.78 8.90
CA GLN A 209 -5.13 -1.59 10.28
C GLN A 209 -3.99 -0.58 10.41
N ASN A 210 -3.16 -0.46 9.38
CA ASN A 210 -2.02 0.47 9.33
C ASN A 210 -2.41 1.95 9.13
N LEU A 211 -3.67 2.24 8.78
CA LEU A 211 -4.14 3.61 8.52
C LEU A 211 -4.76 4.26 9.75
N TYR A 212 -4.21 5.37 10.22
CA TYR A 212 -4.85 6.20 11.22
C TYR A 212 -5.88 7.12 10.56
N TYR A 213 -7.11 7.17 11.08
CA TYR A 213 -8.17 8.06 10.57
C TYR A 213 -8.49 9.18 11.57
N GLU A 214 -8.54 10.43 11.10
CA GLU A 214 -9.03 11.56 11.88
C GLU A 214 -9.89 12.53 11.06
N VAL A 215 -10.84 13.20 11.73
CA VAL A 215 -11.62 14.29 11.15
C VAL A 215 -11.39 15.56 11.97
N ARG A 216 -10.84 16.59 11.32
CA ARG A 216 -10.59 17.91 11.92
C ARG A 216 -11.62 18.93 11.45
N ALA A 217 -12.05 19.80 12.36
CA ALA A 217 -12.90 20.93 11.99
C ALA A 217 -12.10 21.93 11.14
N LYS A 218 -12.63 22.26 9.96
CA LYS A 218 -11.98 23.20 9.03
C LYS A 218 -12.23 24.63 9.48
N SER A 219 -11.26 25.20 10.21
CA SER A 219 -11.26 26.56 10.75
C SER A 219 -10.53 27.55 9.84
N ASN A 220 -10.43 28.81 10.25
CA ASN A 220 -9.55 29.79 9.61
C ASN A 220 -8.06 29.41 9.68
N ARG A 221 -7.67 28.49 10.58
CA ARG A 221 -6.32 27.95 10.71
C ARG A 221 -6.09 26.68 9.89
N ALA A 222 -7.05 26.23 9.09
CA ALA A 222 -6.95 24.97 8.35
C ALA A 222 -5.69 24.86 7.48
N TYR A 223 -5.22 25.97 6.87
CA TYR A 223 -3.96 25.96 6.12
C TYR A 223 -2.72 25.77 7.01
N ALA A 224 -2.69 26.41 8.19
CA ALA A 224 -1.59 26.25 9.13
C ALA A 224 -1.54 24.81 9.66
N GLU A 225 -2.68 24.23 10.00
CA GLU A 225 -2.78 22.82 10.42
C GLU A 225 -2.39 21.85 9.30
N LEU A 226 -2.77 22.15 8.04
CA LEU A 226 -2.32 21.39 6.87
C LEU A 226 -0.79 21.43 6.73
N LEU A 227 -0.20 22.63 6.87
CA LEU A 227 1.25 22.81 6.79
C LEU A 227 1.99 22.08 7.92
N GLU A 228 1.44 22.07 9.14
CA GLU A 228 1.96 21.28 10.26
C GLU A 228 1.96 19.79 9.93
N ILE A 229 0.83 19.24 9.44
CA ILE A 229 0.75 17.83 9.01
C ILE A 229 1.81 17.52 7.94
N VAL A 230 1.94 18.40 6.93
CA VAL A 230 2.92 18.22 5.86
C VAL A 230 4.35 18.28 6.41
N ARG A 231 4.66 19.13 7.39
CA ARG A 231 6.01 19.23 7.96
C ARG A 231 6.36 18.07 8.88
N GLU A 232 5.41 17.60 9.69
CA GLU A 232 5.60 16.48 10.63
C GLU A 232 5.85 15.13 9.93
N ASN A 233 5.42 14.95 8.68
CA ASN A 233 5.44 13.64 8.01
C ASN A 233 6.47 13.58 6.88
N GLU A 234 7.69 13.13 7.12
CA GLU A 234 8.79 13.16 6.13
C GLU A 234 8.51 12.48 4.78
N GLY A 235 7.66 11.45 4.74
CA GLY A 235 7.36 10.73 3.49
C GLY A 235 6.43 11.46 2.52
N SER A 236 6.13 10.80 1.41
CA SER A 236 5.29 11.37 0.36
C SER A 236 3.83 11.44 0.77
N GLY A 237 3.11 12.47 0.29
CA GLY A 237 1.72 12.69 0.67
C GLY A 237 0.83 13.22 -0.45
N ILE A 238 -0.48 13.02 -0.29
CA ILE A 238 -1.50 13.47 -1.24
C ILE A 238 -2.49 14.39 -0.52
N ILE A 239 -2.80 15.53 -1.11
CA ILE A 239 -3.80 16.47 -0.61
C ILE A 239 -4.94 16.57 -1.61
N TYR A 240 -6.13 16.07 -1.25
CA TYR A 240 -7.33 16.10 -2.08
C TYR A 240 -8.15 17.38 -1.85
N CYS A 241 -8.54 18.01 -2.96
CA CYS A 241 -9.38 19.21 -3.02
C CYS A 241 -10.55 18.99 -4.00
N LEU A 242 -11.68 19.67 -3.75
CA LEU A 242 -12.88 19.56 -4.58
C LEU A 242 -12.74 20.28 -5.94
N THR A 243 -11.96 21.37 -6.01
CA THR A 243 -11.89 22.24 -7.20
C THR A 243 -10.47 22.45 -7.69
N ARG A 244 -10.33 22.66 -9.01
CA ARG A 244 -9.03 22.99 -9.67
C ARG A 244 -8.39 24.22 -9.05
N LYS A 245 -9.19 25.29 -8.90
CA LYS A 245 -8.76 26.54 -8.26
C LYS A 245 -8.16 26.31 -6.87
N LYS A 246 -8.74 25.40 -6.07
CA LYS A 246 -8.23 25.10 -4.72
C LYS A 246 -6.94 24.30 -4.76
N VAL A 247 -6.79 23.40 -5.73
CA VAL A 247 -5.52 22.70 -5.99
C VAL A 247 -4.41 23.71 -6.26
N ASP A 248 -4.63 24.64 -7.18
CA ASP A 248 -3.64 25.67 -7.53
C ASP A 248 -3.31 26.57 -6.33
N GLU A 249 -4.33 27.02 -5.59
CA GLU A 249 -4.17 27.87 -4.40
C GLU A 249 -3.30 27.20 -3.32
N ILE A 250 -3.61 25.94 -2.96
CA ILE A 250 -2.87 25.21 -1.92
C ILE A 250 -1.45 24.88 -2.40
N THR A 251 -1.30 24.50 -3.67
CA THR A 251 0.01 24.25 -4.27
C THR A 251 0.91 25.47 -4.15
N LEU A 252 0.43 26.64 -4.58
CA LEU A 252 1.21 27.88 -4.54
C LEU A 252 1.63 28.25 -3.10
N LYS A 253 0.70 28.12 -2.14
CA LYS A 253 1.01 28.41 -0.73
C LYS A 253 2.08 27.48 -0.18
N LEU A 254 1.96 26.17 -0.43
CA LEU A 254 2.95 25.18 0.02
C LEU A 254 4.32 25.39 -0.65
N GLN A 255 4.35 25.79 -1.92
CA GLN A 255 5.61 26.16 -2.61
C GLN A 255 6.28 27.38 -1.97
N ASN A 256 5.49 28.40 -1.60
CA ASN A 256 6.00 29.57 -0.88
C ASN A 256 6.59 29.19 0.48
N ASP A 257 5.98 28.21 1.16
CA ASP A 257 6.47 27.60 2.40
C ASP A 257 7.61 26.58 2.21
N LYS A 258 8.21 26.54 1.00
CA LYS A 258 9.36 25.71 0.60
C LYS A 258 9.11 24.21 0.66
N ILE A 259 7.86 23.78 0.50
CA ILE A 259 7.51 22.37 0.34
C ILE A 259 7.68 21.95 -1.13
N SER A 260 8.31 20.79 -1.36
CA SER A 260 8.34 20.16 -2.68
C SER A 260 6.96 19.62 -3.04
N VAL A 261 6.22 20.36 -3.87
CA VAL A 261 4.80 20.09 -4.18
C VAL A 261 4.45 20.42 -5.63
N LEU A 262 3.56 19.62 -6.22
CA LEU A 262 2.99 19.83 -7.55
C LEU A 262 1.46 19.71 -7.56
N PRO A 263 0.79 20.36 -8.53
CA PRO A 263 -0.65 20.23 -8.73
C PRO A 263 -0.99 19.06 -9.66
N TYR A 264 -2.18 18.47 -9.49
CA TYR A 264 -2.77 17.52 -10.43
C TYR A 264 -4.29 17.65 -10.55
N HIS A 265 -4.76 18.06 -11.72
CA HIS A 265 -6.19 18.09 -12.04
C HIS A 265 -6.41 18.05 -13.55
N ALA A 266 -7.64 17.77 -13.98
CA ALA A 266 -8.03 17.67 -15.40
C ALA A 266 -8.02 19.01 -16.17
N GLY A 267 -7.43 20.07 -15.61
CA GLY A 267 -7.19 21.33 -16.31
C GLY A 267 -5.76 21.47 -16.82
N LEU A 268 -4.85 20.62 -16.34
CA LEU A 268 -3.48 20.51 -16.85
C LEU A 268 -3.48 19.73 -18.17
N SER A 269 -2.51 20.00 -19.03
CA SER A 269 -2.29 19.21 -20.24
C SER A 269 -1.93 17.75 -19.90
N ASP A 270 -2.17 16.83 -20.83
CA ASP A 270 -1.80 15.41 -20.67
C ASP A 270 -0.31 15.24 -20.38
N GLU A 271 0.52 16.04 -21.03
CA GLU A 271 1.97 16.07 -20.83
C GLU A 271 2.34 16.51 -19.41
N GLU A 272 1.77 17.61 -18.91
CA GLU A 272 2.01 18.09 -17.55
C GLU A 272 1.51 17.10 -16.49
N ARG A 273 0.33 16.49 -16.69
CA ARG A 273 -0.20 15.46 -15.79
C ARG A 273 0.76 14.27 -15.71
N SER A 274 1.19 13.77 -16.87
CA SER A 274 2.15 12.65 -16.95
C SER A 274 3.48 13.00 -16.27
N LYS A 275 4.01 14.20 -16.53
CA LYS A 275 5.24 14.70 -15.92
C LYS A 275 5.12 14.81 -14.40
N ASN A 276 4.06 15.41 -13.89
CA ASN A 276 3.86 15.60 -12.45
C ASN A 276 3.65 14.26 -11.74
N GLN A 277 2.86 13.35 -12.33
CA GLN A 277 2.66 12.00 -11.81
C GLN A 277 3.98 11.23 -11.76
N THR A 278 4.77 11.26 -12.83
CA THR A 278 6.07 10.58 -12.90
C THR A 278 7.02 11.09 -11.82
N ARG A 279 7.11 12.41 -11.64
CA ARG A 279 7.95 13.03 -10.61
C ARG A 279 7.54 12.63 -9.19
N PHE A 280 6.24 12.52 -8.93
CA PHE A 280 5.75 12.06 -7.64
C PHE A 280 6.03 10.57 -7.39
N ILE A 281 5.80 9.72 -8.41
CA ILE A 281 6.09 8.28 -8.35
C ILE A 281 7.59 8.03 -8.13
N ARG A 282 8.45 8.85 -8.74
CA ARG A 282 9.91 8.76 -8.65
C ARG A 282 10.52 9.39 -7.41
N ASP A 283 9.74 9.95 -6.48
CA ASP A 283 10.24 10.71 -5.31
C ASP A 283 11.00 12.00 -5.65
N ASP A 284 10.81 12.56 -6.85
CA ASP A 284 11.33 13.91 -7.18
C ASP A 284 10.49 15.01 -6.52
N VAL A 285 9.25 14.68 -6.15
CA VAL A 285 8.31 15.57 -5.47
C VAL A 285 7.62 14.84 -4.33
N ARG A 286 7.63 15.47 -3.15
CA ARG A 286 7.12 14.88 -1.91
C ARG A 286 5.60 14.93 -1.83
N VAL A 287 4.98 16.04 -2.22
CA VAL A 287 3.53 16.25 -2.04
C VAL A 287 2.83 16.44 -3.38
N MET A 288 1.72 15.75 -3.59
CA MET A 288 0.80 16.06 -4.69
C MET A 288 -0.47 16.70 -4.13
N VAL A 289 -0.84 17.87 -4.64
CA VAL A 289 -2.16 18.46 -4.39
C VAL A 289 -3.03 18.17 -5.59
N ALA A 290 -4.22 17.60 -5.38
CA ALA A 290 -5.00 17.09 -6.47
C ALA A 290 -6.52 17.12 -6.29
N THR A 291 -7.21 17.05 -7.42
CA THR A 291 -8.63 16.65 -7.45
C THR A 291 -8.73 15.12 -7.51
N VAL A 292 -9.95 14.57 -7.41
CA VAL A 292 -10.25 13.14 -7.57
C VAL A 292 -9.68 12.51 -8.86
N ALA A 293 -9.34 13.34 -9.87
CA ALA A 293 -8.63 12.92 -11.07
C ALA A 293 -7.27 12.26 -10.78
N PHE A 294 -6.59 12.64 -9.69
CA PHE A 294 -5.36 11.99 -9.23
C PHE A 294 -5.72 10.78 -8.38
N GLY A 295 -6.19 9.74 -9.04
CA GLY A 295 -6.86 8.65 -8.37
C GLY A 295 -6.47 7.30 -8.94
N MET A 296 -7.39 6.66 -9.64
CA MET A 296 -7.40 5.22 -9.88
C MET A 296 -6.11 4.64 -10.50
N GLY A 297 -5.25 5.45 -11.13
CA GLY A 297 -4.00 4.99 -11.76
C GLY A 297 -2.72 5.03 -10.92
N ILE A 298 -2.69 5.65 -9.73
CA ILE A 298 -1.42 5.78 -8.99
C ILE A 298 -1.18 4.58 -8.08
N ASN A 299 -0.01 3.97 -8.24
CA ASN A 299 0.46 2.84 -7.42
C ASN A 299 1.80 3.12 -6.74
N LYS A 300 1.90 4.24 -6.01
CA LYS A 300 3.03 4.51 -5.11
C LYS A 300 2.76 3.83 -3.75
N PRO A 301 3.55 2.84 -3.32
CA PRO A 301 3.22 2.06 -2.13
C PRO A 301 3.46 2.80 -0.81
N ASP A 302 4.37 3.76 -0.83
CA ASP A 302 4.98 4.43 0.31
C ASP A 302 4.40 5.83 0.59
N VAL A 303 3.13 6.06 0.28
CA VAL A 303 2.41 7.29 0.66
C VAL A 303 2.13 7.28 2.16
N ARG A 304 2.73 8.22 2.90
CA ARG A 304 2.65 8.30 4.38
C ARG A 304 1.47 9.08 4.90
N PHE A 305 0.94 10.02 4.13
CA PHE A 305 -0.25 10.75 4.52
C PHE A 305 -1.16 11.09 3.35
N VAL A 306 -2.46 11.06 3.62
CA VAL A 306 -3.50 11.56 2.71
C VAL A 306 -4.34 12.56 3.48
N VAL A 307 -4.47 13.76 2.94
CA VAL A 307 -5.29 14.83 3.53
C VAL A 307 -6.42 15.19 2.58
N HIS A 308 -7.65 15.10 3.05
CA HIS A 308 -8.80 15.66 2.36
C HIS A 308 -9.03 17.08 2.89
N SER A 309 -8.61 18.07 2.11
CA SER A 309 -8.79 19.49 2.43
C SER A 309 -10.27 19.91 2.34
N ASP A 310 -11.02 19.22 1.50
CA ASP A 310 -12.46 19.40 1.30
C ASP A 310 -13.19 18.05 1.45
N LEU A 311 -14.48 18.11 1.80
CA LEU A 311 -15.32 16.92 1.97
C LEU A 311 -15.40 16.06 0.67
N PRO A 312 -15.15 14.75 0.75
CA PRO A 312 -15.42 13.82 -0.35
C PRO A 312 -16.91 13.76 -0.73
N ARG A 313 -17.19 13.32 -1.96
CA ARG A 313 -18.58 13.24 -2.46
C ARG A 313 -19.37 12.05 -1.89
N ASN A 314 -18.68 10.95 -1.61
CA ASN A 314 -19.24 9.72 -1.08
C ASN A 314 -18.16 8.96 -0.27
N LEU A 315 -18.59 7.96 0.50
CA LEU A 315 -17.70 7.26 1.43
C LEU A 315 -16.76 6.29 0.69
N GLU A 316 -17.17 5.78 -0.47
CA GLU A 316 -16.34 4.97 -1.35
C GLU A 316 -15.14 5.74 -1.87
N SER A 317 -15.34 6.95 -2.39
CA SER A 317 -14.27 7.84 -2.84
C SER A 317 -13.33 8.12 -1.68
N TYR A 318 -13.86 8.49 -0.50
CA TYR A 318 -13.02 8.71 0.68
C TYR A 318 -12.19 7.48 1.04
N TYR A 319 -12.80 6.30 1.07
CA TYR A 319 -12.13 5.04 1.41
C TYR A 319 -11.04 4.68 0.37
N GLN A 320 -11.32 4.84 -0.92
CA GLN A 320 -10.34 4.58 -1.97
C GLN A 320 -9.18 5.58 -1.95
N GLU A 321 -9.48 6.87 -1.78
CA GLU A 321 -8.51 7.97 -1.76
C GLU A 321 -7.61 7.88 -0.53
N SER A 322 -8.19 7.73 0.66
CA SER A 322 -7.43 7.51 1.90
C SER A 322 -6.65 6.18 1.85
N GLY A 323 -7.22 5.13 1.27
CA GLY A 323 -6.59 3.82 1.08
C GLY A 323 -5.37 3.80 0.13
N ARG A 324 -5.01 4.93 -0.49
CA ARG A 324 -3.74 5.12 -1.20
C ARG A 324 -2.56 5.23 -0.26
N ALA A 325 -2.80 5.67 0.97
CA ALA A 325 -1.80 5.65 2.02
C ALA A 325 -1.40 4.20 2.36
N GLY A 326 -0.13 4.01 2.72
CA GLY A 326 0.37 2.78 3.36
C GLY A 326 0.05 1.48 2.63
N ARG A 327 0.24 1.41 1.30
CA ARG A 327 0.02 0.13 0.57
C ARG A 327 1.15 -0.87 0.80
N ASP A 328 2.28 -0.41 1.33
CA ASP A 328 3.36 -1.20 1.92
C ASP A 328 3.04 -1.74 3.32
N ASP A 329 1.81 -1.53 3.81
CA ASP A 329 1.31 -1.92 5.14
C ASP A 329 2.01 -1.19 6.33
N GLU A 330 2.81 -0.16 6.05
CA GLU A 330 3.44 0.68 7.09
C GLU A 330 2.46 1.76 7.62
N PRO A 331 2.67 2.26 8.87
CA PRO A 331 1.82 3.29 9.47
C PRO A 331 1.67 4.51 8.56
N SER A 332 0.44 4.96 8.35
CA SER A 332 0.16 6.13 7.52
C SER A 332 -1.09 6.89 8.01
N LYS A 333 -1.14 8.20 7.77
CA LYS A 333 -2.13 9.11 8.36
C LYS A 333 -3.18 9.58 7.34
N CYS A 334 -4.46 9.47 7.67
CA CYS A 334 -5.57 9.93 6.85
C CYS A 334 -6.36 11.01 7.61
N THR A 335 -6.27 12.25 7.14
CA THR A 335 -6.91 13.42 7.79
C THR A 335 -7.98 14.01 6.89
N LEU A 336 -9.21 14.13 7.39
CA LEU A 336 -10.30 14.84 6.72
C LEU A 336 -10.56 16.19 7.39
N PHE A 337 -10.39 17.29 6.67
CA PHE A 337 -10.88 18.59 7.10
C PHE A 337 -12.36 18.73 6.72
N PHE A 338 -13.20 19.02 7.70
CA PHE A 338 -14.65 19.12 7.50
C PHE A 338 -15.19 20.50 7.90
N ASN A 339 -15.92 21.13 6.98
CA ASN A 339 -16.92 22.13 7.30
C ASN A 339 -18.17 21.96 6.43
N TYR A 340 -19.23 22.65 6.83
CA TYR A 340 -20.50 22.67 6.11
C TYR A 340 -20.49 23.55 4.85
N GLY A 341 -19.46 24.38 4.66
CA GLY A 341 -19.33 25.19 3.44
C GLY A 341 -19.08 24.32 2.21
N ASP A 342 -18.34 23.22 2.39
CA ASP A 342 -18.01 22.28 1.31
C ASP A 342 -19.27 21.59 0.74
N ILE A 343 -20.28 21.34 1.58
CA ILE A 343 -21.55 20.67 1.21
C ILE A 343 -22.25 21.39 0.06
N LYS A 344 -22.36 22.73 0.12
CA LYS A 344 -23.03 23.52 -0.92
C LYS A 344 -22.39 23.36 -2.29
N THR A 345 -21.07 23.20 -2.32
CA THR A 345 -20.32 23.00 -3.57
C THR A 345 -20.64 21.64 -4.16
N ILE A 346 -20.76 20.61 -3.32
CA ILE A 346 -21.12 19.25 -3.74
C ILE A 346 -22.58 19.22 -4.20
N GLU A 347 -23.52 19.79 -3.44
CA GLU A 347 -24.94 19.87 -3.81
C GLU A 347 -25.16 20.59 -5.14
N TRP A 348 -24.45 21.71 -5.38
CA TRP A 348 -24.49 22.40 -6.67
C TRP A 348 -24.03 21.49 -7.82
N SER A 349 -23.00 20.67 -7.61
CA SER A 349 -22.54 19.69 -8.59
C SER A 349 -23.55 18.55 -8.79
N ILE A 350 -24.25 18.13 -7.73
CA ILE A 350 -25.28 17.08 -7.81
C ILE A 350 -26.48 17.58 -8.62
N ASN A 351 -26.96 18.79 -8.35
CA ASN A 351 -28.12 19.37 -9.02
C ASN A 351 -27.90 19.65 -10.53
N GLN A 352 -26.67 19.57 -11.02
CA GLN A 352 -26.35 19.65 -12.45
C GLN A 352 -26.49 18.32 -13.20
N LYS A 353 -26.61 17.19 -12.49
CA LYS A 353 -26.84 15.89 -13.14
C LYS A 353 -28.19 15.90 -13.84
N THR A 354 -28.28 15.34 -15.03
CA THR A 354 -29.52 15.32 -15.82
C THR A 354 -30.54 14.30 -15.31
N ASP A 355 -30.08 13.16 -14.77
CA ASP A 355 -30.93 12.09 -14.27
C ASP A 355 -31.37 12.31 -12.81
N PRO A 356 -32.68 12.42 -12.52
CA PRO A 356 -33.20 12.52 -11.16
C PRO A 356 -32.84 11.34 -10.25
N GLN A 357 -32.71 10.12 -10.78
CA GLN A 357 -32.31 8.94 -10.01
C GLN A 357 -30.85 9.09 -9.55
N GLU A 358 -29.93 9.43 -10.44
CA GLU A 358 -28.54 9.71 -10.07
C GLU A 358 -28.40 10.85 -9.05
N GLN A 359 -29.23 11.89 -9.16
CA GLN A 359 -29.25 12.99 -8.18
C GLN A 359 -29.63 12.49 -6.78
N LEU A 360 -30.68 11.65 -6.70
CA LEU A 360 -31.14 11.08 -5.44
C LEU A 360 -30.06 10.20 -4.80
N ILE A 361 -29.43 9.33 -5.58
CA ILE A 361 -28.32 8.46 -5.14
C ILE A 361 -27.17 9.30 -4.59
N ALA A 362 -26.74 10.32 -5.34
CA ALA A 362 -25.63 11.18 -4.94
C ALA A 362 -25.94 11.96 -3.64
N LYS A 363 -27.19 12.41 -3.44
CA LYS A 363 -27.63 13.04 -2.18
C LYS A 363 -27.57 12.07 -1.00
N GLN A 364 -28.00 10.83 -1.19
CA GLN A 364 -27.91 9.79 -0.17
C GLN A 364 -26.46 9.48 0.20
N GLN A 365 -25.59 9.34 -0.81
CA GLN A 365 -24.16 9.11 -0.60
C GLN A 365 -23.47 10.28 0.12
N LEU A 366 -23.82 11.52 -0.22
CA LEU A 366 -23.29 12.71 0.46
C LEU A 366 -23.67 12.70 1.95
N ARG A 367 -24.90 12.33 2.28
CA ARG A 367 -25.35 12.22 3.68
C ARG A 367 -24.49 11.23 4.47
N GLN A 368 -24.15 10.08 3.88
CA GLN A 368 -23.31 9.07 4.53
C GLN A 368 -21.90 9.60 4.86
N VAL A 369 -21.34 10.49 4.03
CA VAL A 369 -20.03 11.13 4.32
C VAL A 369 -20.15 12.17 5.44
N ILE A 370 -21.26 12.89 5.48
CA ILE A 370 -21.54 13.85 6.57
C ILE A 370 -21.67 13.08 7.89
N ASP A 371 -22.43 11.99 7.89
CA ASP A 371 -22.59 11.11 9.05
C ASP A 371 -21.24 10.53 9.49
N TYR A 372 -20.36 10.15 8.56
CA TYR A 372 -18.99 9.75 8.86
C TYR A 372 -18.16 10.87 9.51
N ALA A 373 -18.26 12.10 9.01
CA ALA A 373 -17.49 13.23 9.53
C ALA A 373 -17.93 13.63 10.95
N GLU A 374 -19.24 13.59 11.21
CA GLU A 374 -19.84 13.99 12.49
C GLU A 374 -19.90 12.87 13.52
N GLY A 375 -19.89 11.62 13.06
CA GLY A 375 -20.00 10.44 13.90
C GLY A 375 -18.98 10.42 15.04
N THR A 376 -19.43 9.90 16.17
CA THR A 376 -18.64 9.75 17.42
C THR A 376 -18.16 8.32 17.62
N ASP A 377 -18.75 7.36 16.90
CA ASP A 377 -18.32 5.98 16.92
C ASP A 377 -16.93 5.83 16.29
N CYS A 378 -16.27 4.69 16.55
CA CYS A 378 -15.00 4.38 15.91
C CYS A 378 -15.11 4.57 14.38
N ARG A 379 -14.20 5.37 13.81
CA ARG A 379 -14.20 5.69 12.36
C ARG A 379 -14.23 4.44 11.48
N ARG A 380 -13.51 3.40 11.89
CA ARG A 380 -13.53 2.09 11.20
C ARG A 380 -14.87 1.39 11.30
N THR A 381 -15.57 1.50 12.44
CA THR A 381 -16.90 0.89 12.57
C THR A 381 -17.85 1.48 11.55
N ILE A 382 -17.84 2.81 11.38
CA ILE A 382 -18.68 3.51 10.40
C ILE A 382 -18.29 3.07 8.97
N GLN A 383 -16.99 3.12 8.62
CA GLN A 383 -16.52 2.73 7.28
C GLN A 383 -16.80 1.27 6.94
N LEU A 384 -16.53 0.34 7.85
CA LEU A 384 -16.70 -1.10 7.60
C LEU A 384 -18.18 -1.47 7.52
N SER A 385 -19.02 -0.88 8.38
CA SER A 385 -20.47 -1.12 8.35
C SER A 385 -21.09 -0.66 7.04
N TYR A 386 -20.59 0.42 6.45
CA TYR A 386 -21.01 0.89 5.13
C TYR A 386 -20.81 -0.18 4.03
N PHE A 387 -19.71 -0.94 4.10
CA PHE A 387 -19.41 -2.03 3.18
C PHE A 387 -20.01 -3.39 3.61
N GLY A 388 -20.88 -3.40 4.63
CA GLY A 388 -21.51 -4.62 5.14
C GLY A 388 -20.63 -5.46 6.08
N GLU A 389 -19.46 -4.95 6.49
CA GLU A 389 -18.57 -5.62 7.44
C GLU A 389 -18.84 -5.13 8.87
N ARG A 390 -19.20 -6.06 9.77
CA ARG A 390 -19.38 -5.74 11.19
C ARG A 390 -18.03 -5.65 11.88
N PHE A 391 -17.77 -4.54 12.56
CA PHE A 391 -16.58 -4.34 13.37
C PHE A 391 -16.97 -4.02 14.82
N PRO A 392 -16.36 -4.67 15.83
CA PRO A 392 -16.79 -4.56 17.22
C PRO A 392 -16.55 -3.18 17.86
N GLY A 393 -15.81 -2.28 17.20
CA GLY A 393 -15.47 -0.95 17.70
C GLY A 393 -14.11 -0.90 18.38
N ASN A 394 -13.77 0.28 18.91
CA ASN A 394 -12.50 0.57 19.59
C ASN A 394 -11.24 0.11 18.85
N CYS A 395 -10.96 0.67 17.67
CA CYS A 395 -9.82 0.24 16.86
C CYS A 395 -8.44 0.63 17.42
N GLY A 396 -8.36 1.45 18.47
CA GLY A 396 -7.11 1.96 19.02
C GLY A 396 -6.27 2.82 18.06
N ASN A 397 -6.80 3.17 16.88
CA ASN A 397 -6.05 3.82 15.81
C ASN A 397 -6.91 4.81 14.99
N CYS A 398 -7.80 5.55 15.65
CA CYS A 398 -8.53 6.67 15.06
C CYS A 398 -8.82 7.74 16.12
N ASP A 399 -9.09 8.97 15.68
CA ASP A 399 -9.41 10.11 16.54
C ASP A 399 -10.50 9.81 17.57
N ASN A 400 -11.62 9.21 17.16
CA ASN A 400 -12.74 8.92 18.06
C ASN A 400 -12.42 7.85 19.13
N CYS A 401 -11.45 6.96 18.88
CA CYS A 401 -11.04 5.93 19.85
C CYS A 401 -9.92 6.44 20.77
N LEU A 402 -8.96 7.19 20.23
CA LEU A 402 -7.85 7.73 21.01
C LEU A 402 -8.26 8.95 21.84
N TYR A 403 -9.17 9.77 21.30
CA TYR A 403 -9.62 11.02 21.88
C TYR A 403 -11.15 11.08 21.83
N PRO A 404 -11.84 10.22 22.59
CA PRO A 404 -13.30 10.21 22.60
C PRO A 404 -13.82 11.58 23.01
N LYS A 405 -14.68 12.16 22.17
CA LYS A 405 -15.29 13.46 22.44
C LYS A 405 -16.20 13.31 23.66
N PRO A 406 -16.09 14.18 24.69
CA PRO A 406 -17.01 14.13 25.82
C PRO A 406 -18.43 14.38 25.33
N VAL A 407 -19.31 13.41 25.62
CA VAL A 407 -20.74 13.51 25.37
C VAL A 407 -21.37 14.24 26.54
N GLN A 408 -22.11 15.31 26.26
CA GLN A 408 -22.83 16.09 27.26
C GLN A 408 -24.33 16.03 26.98
N ASP A 409 -25.14 16.00 28.04
CA ASP A 409 -26.59 16.18 27.94
C ASP A 409 -26.91 17.65 27.61
N TRP A 410 -27.52 17.86 26.44
CA TRP A 410 -27.96 19.16 25.93
C TRP A 410 -29.49 19.15 25.69
N THR A 411 -30.23 18.33 26.44
CA THR A 411 -31.69 18.21 26.31
C THR A 411 -32.39 19.56 26.50
N ILE A 412 -31.96 20.37 27.47
CA ILE A 412 -32.56 21.69 27.74
C ILE A 412 -32.32 22.63 26.57
N GLU A 413 -31.08 22.69 26.07
CA GLU A 413 -30.69 23.50 24.92
C GLU A 413 -31.45 23.05 23.66
N ALA A 414 -31.59 21.74 23.45
CA ALA A 414 -32.40 21.18 22.36
C ALA A 414 -33.85 21.65 22.47
N MET A 415 -34.46 21.60 23.66
CA MET A 415 -35.81 22.12 23.89
C MET A 415 -35.92 23.62 23.58
N LYS A 416 -34.95 24.44 24.02
CA LYS A 416 -34.90 25.88 23.69
C LYS A 416 -34.87 26.09 22.18
N PHE A 417 -34.02 25.33 21.47
CA PHE A 417 -33.84 25.43 20.03
C PHE A 417 -35.10 25.02 19.26
N LEU A 418 -35.64 23.84 19.54
CA LEU A 418 -36.84 23.30 18.89
C LEU A 418 -38.07 24.20 19.15
N SER A 419 -38.21 24.73 20.37
CA SER A 419 -39.27 25.68 20.71
C SER A 419 -39.14 26.99 19.89
N CYS A 420 -37.92 27.46 19.64
CA CYS A 420 -37.69 28.62 18.80
C CYS A 420 -38.08 28.35 17.34
N VAL A 421 -37.74 27.18 16.80
CA VAL A 421 -38.14 26.76 15.45
C VAL A 421 -39.68 26.73 15.32
N ALA A 422 -40.38 26.15 16.31
CA ALA A 422 -41.84 26.12 16.35
C ALA A 422 -42.46 27.53 16.37
N ARG A 423 -41.94 28.41 17.23
CA ARG A 423 -42.44 29.80 17.37
C ARG A 423 -42.16 30.67 16.16
N CYS A 424 -41.06 30.39 15.45
CA CYS A 424 -40.75 30.98 14.15
C CYS A 424 -41.55 30.36 12.98
N LYS A 425 -42.56 29.52 13.29
CA LYS A 425 -43.49 28.86 12.36
C LYS A 425 -42.80 28.03 11.28
N GLU A 426 -41.60 27.50 11.56
CA GLU A 426 -40.87 26.62 10.64
C GLU A 426 -40.64 27.27 9.25
N ARG A 427 -40.33 28.57 9.22
CA ARG A 427 -40.11 29.36 7.98
C ARG A 427 -38.67 29.83 7.78
N PHE A 428 -37.78 29.54 8.73
CA PHE A 428 -36.44 30.11 8.77
C PHE A 428 -35.37 29.03 8.93
N GLY A 429 -34.17 29.34 8.43
CA GLY A 429 -33.01 28.47 8.56
C GLY A 429 -32.22 28.72 9.85
N MET A 430 -31.23 27.84 10.07
CA MET A 430 -30.40 27.77 11.27
C MET A 430 -29.91 29.15 11.76
N LEU A 431 -29.30 29.98 10.91
CA LEU A 431 -28.71 31.25 11.35
C LEU A 431 -29.73 32.21 11.96
N HIS A 432 -30.94 32.29 11.39
CA HIS A 432 -32.00 33.16 11.92
C HIS A 432 -32.50 32.67 13.27
N ILE A 433 -32.65 31.35 13.44
CA ILE A 433 -33.05 30.74 14.71
C ILE A 433 -32.01 31.01 15.80
N ILE A 434 -30.72 30.90 15.46
CA ILE A 434 -29.61 31.21 16.37
C ILE A 434 -29.62 32.70 16.75
N ASP A 435 -29.85 33.60 15.79
CA ASP A 435 -29.93 35.03 16.07
C ASP A 435 -31.09 35.36 17.01
N VAL A 436 -32.27 34.74 16.83
CA VAL A 436 -33.41 34.91 17.75
C VAL A 436 -33.05 34.40 19.16
N LEU A 437 -32.50 33.19 19.29
CA LEU A 437 -32.12 32.61 20.58
C LEU A 437 -31.09 33.45 21.34
N ARG A 438 -30.13 34.05 20.62
CA ARG A 438 -29.09 34.91 21.22
C ARG A 438 -29.54 36.36 21.41
N GLY A 439 -30.70 36.75 20.90
CA GLY A 439 -31.22 38.11 21.03
C GLY A 439 -30.58 39.11 20.07
N GLY A 440 -30.31 38.70 18.83
CA GLY A 440 -29.75 39.55 17.78
C GLY A 440 -30.71 40.68 17.37
N LYS A 441 -30.15 41.86 17.09
CA LYS A 441 -30.92 43.08 16.75
C LYS A 441 -31.06 43.32 15.24
N ASN A 442 -30.97 42.29 14.41
CA ASN A 442 -31.02 42.46 12.97
C ASN A 442 -32.44 42.86 12.51
N GLN A 443 -32.54 43.64 11.43
CA GLN A 443 -33.81 44.19 10.95
C GLN A 443 -34.83 43.09 10.60
N ARG A 444 -34.35 41.91 10.16
CA ARG A 444 -35.17 40.75 9.83
C ARG A 444 -35.89 40.18 11.06
N ILE A 445 -35.30 40.22 12.25
CA ILE A 445 -35.96 39.79 13.50
C ILE A 445 -37.11 40.74 13.86
N ILE A 446 -36.85 42.06 13.81
CA ILE A 446 -37.83 43.10 14.17
C ILE A 446 -39.04 43.06 13.21
N VAL A 447 -38.78 42.98 11.90
CA VAL A 447 -39.85 42.93 10.89
C VAL A 447 -40.76 41.71 11.07
N ASN A 448 -40.21 40.58 11.49
CA ASN A 448 -40.99 39.37 11.75
C ASN A 448 -41.57 39.32 13.17
N LYS A 449 -41.36 40.35 14.01
CA LYS A 449 -41.76 40.42 15.42
C LYS A 449 -41.19 39.28 16.27
N HIS A 450 -40.02 38.76 15.88
CA HIS A 450 -39.38 37.65 16.60
C HIS A 450 -38.67 38.10 17.88
N ASP A 451 -38.46 39.40 18.05
CA ASP A 451 -38.00 40.05 19.28
C ASP A 451 -39.02 39.96 20.43
N GLN A 452 -40.30 39.72 20.10
CA GLN A 452 -41.40 39.58 21.07
C GLN A 452 -41.65 38.13 21.51
N LEU A 453 -40.94 37.16 20.92
CA LEU A 453 -41.12 35.74 21.26
C LEU A 453 -40.49 35.43 22.61
N SER A 454 -41.10 34.51 23.37
CA SER A 454 -40.53 34.04 24.63
C SER A 454 -39.26 33.21 24.48
N THR A 455 -38.87 32.84 23.25
CA THR A 455 -37.54 32.28 22.92
C THR A 455 -36.50 33.33 22.56
N TYR A 456 -36.85 34.60 22.48
CA TYR A 456 -35.89 35.65 22.16
C TYR A 456 -34.90 35.85 23.30
N GLY A 457 -33.60 35.69 23.02
CA GLY A 457 -32.55 35.94 24.00
C GLY A 457 -32.38 34.90 25.12
N ILE A 458 -33.12 33.78 25.10
CA ILE A 458 -33.02 32.71 26.14
C ILE A 458 -31.76 31.83 26.02
N GLY A 459 -30.98 32.03 24.95
CA GLY A 459 -29.77 31.28 24.60
C GLY A 459 -28.51 32.14 24.54
N LYS A 460 -28.47 33.28 25.24
CA LYS A 460 -27.32 34.20 25.29
C LYS A 460 -26.08 33.60 25.93
N ASP A 461 -26.28 32.58 26.77
CA ASP A 461 -25.28 31.81 27.50
C ASP A 461 -24.38 30.95 26.60
N LYS A 462 -24.77 30.76 25.33
CA LYS A 462 -24.03 29.96 24.35
C LYS A 462 -23.56 30.79 23.15
N THR A 463 -22.44 30.40 22.59
CA THR A 463 -21.87 30.98 21.37
C THR A 463 -22.67 30.57 20.13
N ILE A 464 -22.45 31.29 19.02
CA ILE A 464 -23.08 30.93 17.73
C ILE A 464 -22.66 29.52 17.31
N ASP A 465 -21.40 29.17 17.52
CA ASP A 465 -20.86 27.87 17.08
C ASP A 465 -21.38 26.71 17.93
N GLU A 466 -21.60 26.92 19.24
CA GLU A 466 -22.29 25.95 20.10
C GLU A 466 -23.73 25.70 19.64
N TRP A 467 -24.48 26.76 19.30
CA TRP A 467 -25.85 26.58 18.76
C TRP A 467 -25.86 25.93 17.37
N ARG A 468 -24.87 26.24 16.51
CA ARG A 468 -24.68 25.54 15.23
C ARG A 468 -24.41 24.06 15.47
N MET A 469 -23.52 23.73 16.40
CA MET A 469 -23.19 22.35 16.77
C MET A 469 -24.44 21.59 17.23
N LEU A 470 -25.26 22.18 18.10
CA LEU A 470 -26.52 21.58 18.52
C LEU A 470 -27.47 21.37 17.33
N CYS A 471 -27.73 22.41 16.53
CA CYS A 471 -28.63 22.31 15.38
C CYS A 471 -28.21 21.20 14.40
N ARG A 472 -26.90 21.06 14.18
CA ARG A 472 -26.32 20.01 13.34
C ARG A 472 -26.52 18.63 13.95
N SER A 473 -26.26 18.48 15.25
CA SER A 473 -26.52 17.23 15.95
C SER A 473 -28.00 16.83 15.90
N LEU A 474 -28.93 17.79 16.00
CA LEU A 474 -30.36 17.54 15.85
C LEU A 474 -30.73 17.07 14.43
N LEU A 475 -30.13 17.66 13.38
CA LEU A 475 -30.32 17.22 11.99
C LEU A 475 -29.77 15.80 11.78
N HIS A 476 -28.57 15.53 12.27
CA HIS A 476 -27.92 14.21 12.17
C HIS A 476 -28.72 13.12 12.90
N GLN A 477 -29.21 13.40 14.10
CA GLN A 477 -30.07 12.47 14.87
C GLN A 477 -31.50 12.33 14.29
N GLY A 478 -31.83 13.04 13.20
CA GLY A 478 -33.16 13.04 12.60
C GLY A 478 -34.22 13.70 13.48
N LEU A 479 -33.82 14.48 14.47
CA LEU A 479 -34.72 15.19 15.39
C LEU A 479 -35.31 16.45 14.77
N ILE A 480 -34.72 16.98 13.69
CA ILE A 480 -35.30 18.05 12.85
C ILE A 480 -34.99 17.75 11.39
N GLU A 481 -35.75 18.34 10.48
CA GLU A 481 -35.57 18.22 9.03
C GLU A 481 -35.25 19.57 8.39
N GLN A 482 -34.73 19.52 7.16
CA GLN A 482 -34.44 20.71 6.36
C GLN A 482 -35.03 20.54 4.95
N THR A 483 -35.61 21.60 4.40
CA THR A 483 -36.22 21.56 3.07
C THR A 483 -35.16 21.48 1.95
N ALA A 484 -35.49 20.77 0.86
CA ALA A 484 -34.57 20.44 -0.24
C ALA A 484 -34.54 21.47 -1.39
N ASP A 485 -35.30 22.56 -1.26
CA ASP A 485 -35.64 23.55 -2.30
C ASP A 485 -34.69 24.75 -2.35
N GLY A 486 -33.47 24.63 -1.80
CA GLY A 486 -32.42 25.65 -1.88
C GLY A 486 -32.51 26.75 -0.81
N TYR A 487 -33.65 26.89 -0.13
CA TYR A 487 -33.77 27.67 1.10
C TYR A 487 -33.76 26.71 2.29
N SER A 488 -32.63 26.61 3.00
CA SER A 488 -32.41 25.70 4.14
C SER A 488 -33.31 25.96 5.36
N VAL A 489 -34.64 25.82 5.23
CA VAL A 489 -35.64 26.05 6.27
C VAL A 489 -35.74 24.83 7.18
N LEU A 490 -35.75 25.06 8.50
CA LEU A 490 -35.85 23.99 9.49
C LEU A 490 -37.32 23.61 9.74
N LYS A 491 -37.60 22.31 9.69
CA LYS A 491 -38.91 21.68 9.93
C LYS A 491 -38.87 20.76 11.14
N LEU A 492 -39.97 20.72 11.90
CA LEU A 492 -40.12 19.83 13.04
C LEU A 492 -40.81 18.53 12.62
N ASN A 493 -40.50 17.44 13.30
CA ASN A 493 -41.09 16.13 13.09
C ASN A 493 -41.53 15.51 14.43
N ALA A 494 -42.06 14.27 14.39
CA ALA A 494 -42.55 13.59 15.59
C ALA A 494 -41.50 13.51 16.70
N LEU A 495 -40.24 13.23 16.36
CA LEU A 495 -39.14 13.11 17.30
C LEU A 495 -38.77 14.46 17.94
N SER A 496 -38.93 15.58 17.20
CA SER A 496 -38.78 16.92 17.79
C SER A 496 -39.73 17.13 18.97
N TRP A 497 -40.97 16.66 18.83
CA TRP A 497 -42.01 16.81 19.86
C TRP A 497 -41.76 15.91 21.07
N GLU A 498 -41.21 14.71 20.89
CA GLU A 498 -40.78 13.84 22.01
C GLU A 498 -39.73 14.53 22.88
N VAL A 499 -38.73 15.17 22.27
CA VAL A 499 -37.70 15.95 23.00
C VAL A 499 -38.34 17.12 23.75
N MET A 500 -39.22 17.89 23.09
CA MET A 500 -39.93 19.00 23.74
C MET A 500 -40.86 18.55 24.88
N ARG A 501 -41.36 17.32 24.85
CA ARG A 501 -42.16 16.70 25.93
C ARG A 501 -41.31 16.00 26.99
N LYS A 502 -39.97 16.09 26.92
CA LYS A 502 -39.01 15.38 27.79
C LYS A 502 -39.11 13.85 27.74
N GLN A 503 -39.62 13.30 26.65
CA GLN A 503 -39.72 11.84 26.43
C GLN A 503 -38.43 11.26 25.83
N ARG A 504 -37.57 12.11 25.28
CA ARG A 504 -36.28 11.77 24.69
C ARG A 504 -35.20 12.76 25.15
N THR A 505 -34.05 12.26 25.56
CA THR A 505 -32.87 13.07 25.88
C THR A 505 -32.06 13.35 24.62
N VAL A 506 -31.39 14.50 24.57
CA VAL A 506 -30.47 14.88 23.49
C VAL A 506 -29.08 15.02 24.06
N SER A 507 -28.18 14.15 23.62
CA SER A 507 -26.77 14.24 23.96
C SER A 507 -25.96 14.66 22.74
N ILE A 508 -24.97 15.52 22.94
CA ILE A 508 -24.07 15.96 21.86
C ILE A 508 -22.61 15.77 22.25
N ALA A 509 -21.78 15.45 21.27
CA ALA A 509 -20.33 15.40 21.46
C ALA A 509 -19.75 16.82 21.37
N VAL A 510 -19.08 17.27 22.44
CA VAL A 510 -18.46 18.59 22.50
C VAL A 510 -16.98 18.48 22.13
N PRO A 511 -16.46 19.28 21.18
CA PRO A 511 -15.06 19.24 20.80
C PRO A 511 -14.16 19.71 21.94
N THR A 512 -13.24 18.86 22.39
CA THR A 512 -12.13 19.25 23.28
C THR A 512 -10.92 19.68 22.46
N VAL A 513 -10.42 20.90 22.69
CA VAL A 513 -9.15 21.37 22.14
C VAL A 513 -8.02 20.76 22.96
N LYS A 514 -7.60 19.54 22.63
CA LYS A 514 -6.29 19.03 23.09
C LYS A 514 -5.34 18.98 21.89
N LYS A 515 -4.20 19.67 22.03
CA LYS A 515 -3.08 19.56 21.10
C LYS A 515 -2.51 18.14 21.21
N MET A 516 -2.22 17.53 20.07
CA MET A 516 -1.42 16.31 19.99
C MET A 516 0.02 16.64 20.41
N THR A 517 0.61 15.78 21.22
CA THR A 517 2.06 15.59 21.29
C THR A 517 2.28 14.11 21.04
N TRP A 518 2.99 13.77 19.96
CA TRP A 518 3.41 12.40 19.71
C TRP A 518 4.54 12.10 20.69
N GLU A 519 4.40 11.06 21.52
CA GLU A 519 5.51 10.55 22.30
C GLU A 519 6.48 9.83 21.36
N GLU A 520 7.68 10.39 21.19
CA GLU A 520 8.78 9.76 20.48
C GLU A 520 9.27 8.55 21.26
N GLY A 521 9.24 7.38 20.62
CA GLY A 521 9.80 6.15 21.15
C GLY A 521 11.33 6.20 21.20
N SER A 522 11.87 6.02 22.41
CA SER A 522 13.23 5.61 22.82
C SER A 522 14.37 5.67 21.78
N GLY A 523 15.49 6.29 22.16
CA GLY A 523 16.71 6.55 21.36
C GLY A 523 17.49 5.36 20.73
N LYS A 524 16.92 4.16 20.62
CA LYS A 524 17.38 3.11 19.69
C LYS A 524 16.74 3.23 18.30
N SER A 525 15.69 4.04 18.13
CA SER A 525 15.02 4.29 16.84
C SER A 525 15.80 5.22 15.92
N ALA A 526 16.55 6.17 16.48
CA ALA A 526 17.26 7.20 15.72
C ALA A 526 18.34 6.63 14.78
N ASP A 527 19.13 5.65 15.22
CA ASP A 527 20.17 5.04 14.36
C ASP A 527 19.56 4.27 13.18
N VAL A 528 18.44 3.57 13.42
CA VAL A 528 17.70 2.86 12.36
C VAL A 528 17.14 3.87 11.36
N GLU A 529 16.61 5.00 11.84
CA GLU A 529 16.11 6.09 10.99
C GLU A 529 17.21 6.68 10.10
N VAL A 530 18.40 6.95 10.66
CA VAL A 530 19.53 7.52 9.91
C VAL A 530 20.02 6.54 8.84
N LEU A 531 20.18 5.26 9.17
CA LEU A 531 20.54 4.24 8.17
C LEU A 531 19.45 4.13 7.11
N MET A 532 18.17 4.13 7.49
CA MET A 532 17.06 4.07 6.56
C MET A 532 17.08 5.24 5.55
N GLN A 533 17.42 6.45 5.98
CA GLN A 533 17.58 7.61 5.08
C GLN A 533 18.73 7.43 4.09
N LYS A 534 19.88 6.89 4.53
CA LYS A 534 21.00 6.56 3.63
C LYS A 534 20.60 5.51 2.59
N LEU A 535 19.92 4.45 3.02
CA LEU A 535 19.43 3.40 2.12
C LEU A 535 18.38 3.92 1.13
N ARG A 536 17.52 4.85 1.53
CA ARG A 536 16.58 5.55 0.63
C ARG A 536 17.32 6.37 -0.43
N SER A 537 18.38 7.09 -0.03
CA SER A 537 19.23 7.85 -0.96
C SER A 537 19.91 6.94 -1.99
N LEU A 538 20.53 5.85 -1.55
CA LEU A 538 21.13 4.86 -2.44
C LEU A 538 20.10 4.24 -3.40
N ARG A 539 18.92 3.87 -2.88
CA ARG A 539 17.81 3.34 -3.69
C ARG A 539 17.40 4.33 -4.77
N LYS A 540 17.30 5.62 -4.42
CA LYS A 540 16.93 6.69 -5.37
C LYS A 540 17.99 6.85 -6.45
N GLN A 541 19.27 6.87 -6.10
CA GLN A 541 20.36 6.93 -7.08
C GLN A 541 20.29 5.77 -8.09
N LEU A 542 20.10 4.53 -7.61
CA LEU A 542 19.99 3.35 -8.46
C LEU A 542 18.74 3.37 -9.35
N ALA A 543 17.63 3.86 -8.81
CA ALA A 543 16.39 4.00 -9.55
C ALA A 543 16.52 5.03 -10.68
N ASP A 544 17.22 6.15 -10.42
CA ASP A 544 17.51 7.18 -11.41
C ASP A 544 18.48 6.69 -12.50
N GLU A 545 19.52 5.93 -12.14
CA GLU A 545 20.44 5.25 -13.08
C GLU A 545 19.68 4.34 -14.08
N GLN A 546 18.57 3.73 -13.63
CA GLN A 546 17.75 2.81 -14.43
C GLN A 546 16.46 3.44 -14.97
N ALA A 547 16.22 4.73 -14.69
CA ALA A 547 15.00 5.46 -15.03
C ALA A 547 13.69 4.78 -14.53
N VAL A 548 13.73 4.08 -13.41
CA VAL A 548 12.58 3.41 -12.78
C VAL A 548 12.18 4.09 -11.45
N PRO A 549 10.96 3.89 -10.94
CA PRO A 549 10.59 4.35 -9.59
C PRO A 549 11.40 3.67 -8.46
N PRO A 550 11.71 4.36 -7.35
CA PRO A 550 12.53 3.80 -6.26
C PRO A 550 12.00 2.49 -5.67
N TYR A 551 10.68 2.37 -5.46
CA TYR A 551 10.07 1.17 -4.88
C TYR A 551 10.24 -0.08 -5.76
N VAL A 552 10.53 0.06 -7.07
CA VAL A 552 10.81 -1.08 -7.96
C VAL A 552 12.11 -1.77 -7.56
N ILE A 553 13.10 -1.01 -7.09
CA ILE A 553 14.36 -1.54 -6.55
C ILE A 553 14.07 -2.30 -5.24
N PHE A 554 13.61 -1.61 -4.20
CA PHE A 554 13.16 -2.22 -2.93
C PHE A 554 12.03 -1.42 -2.29
N HIS A 555 11.05 -2.10 -1.70
CA HIS A 555 10.00 -1.45 -0.90
C HIS A 555 10.56 -0.89 0.41
N ASP A 556 9.90 0.11 1.00
CA ASP A 556 10.28 0.70 2.29
C ASP A 556 10.32 -0.34 3.42
N SER A 557 9.41 -1.31 3.41
CA SER A 557 9.41 -2.43 4.36
C SER A 557 10.70 -3.26 4.28
N THR A 558 11.20 -3.54 3.07
CA THR A 558 12.50 -4.22 2.88
C THR A 558 13.65 -3.33 3.37
N LEU A 559 13.66 -2.03 3.08
CA LEU A 559 14.71 -1.13 3.58
C LEU A 559 14.73 -1.05 5.12
N LYS A 560 13.56 -1.05 5.75
CA LYS A 560 13.43 -1.08 7.20
C LYS A 560 13.99 -2.38 7.78
N LEU A 561 13.70 -3.53 7.16
CA LEU A 561 14.30 -4.81 7.53
C LEU A 561 15.83 -4.78 7.36
N MET A 562 16.37 -4.18 6.30
CA MET A 562 17.81 -4.02 6.11
C MET A 562 18.42 -3.16 7.22
N ALA A 563 17.78 -2.04 7.56
CA ALA A 563 18.26 -1.12 8.60
C ALA A 563 18.21 -1.75 10.00
N GLN A 564 17.22 -2.60 10.28
CA GLN A 564 17.06 -3.31 11.55
C GLN A 564 18.00 -4.52 11.69
N SER A 565 18.15 -5.32 10.62
CA SER A 565 18.93 -6.56 10.65
C SER A 565 20.41 -6.37 10.35
N GLN A 566 20.79 -5.28 9.67
CA GLN A 566 22.17 -4.94 9.31
C GLN A 566 22.97 -6.15 8.79
N PRO A 567 22.52 -6.79 7.69
CA PRO A 567 23.16 -8.00 7.16
C PRO A 567 24.63 -7.74 6.84
N LYS A 568 25.49 -8.72 7.12
CA LYS A 568 26.94 -8.62 6.91
C LYS A 568 27.41 -9.38 5.68
N THR A 569 26.60 -10.32 5.20
CA THR A 569 26.90 -11.16 4.04
C THR A 569 25.78 -11.12 3.00
N LEU A 570 26.10 -11.47 1.74
CA LEU A 570 25.10 -11.59 0.68
C LEU A 570 24.05 -12.67 0.97
N ASP A 571 24.43 -13.76 1.64
CA ASP A 571 23.50 -14.82 2.04
C ASP A 571 22.48 -14.31 3.08
N GLU A 572 22.94 -13.56 4.08
CA GLU A 572 22.05 -12.91 5.05
C GLU A 572 21.12 -11.89 4.38
N PHE A 573 21.66 -11.10 3.45
CA PHE A 573 20.89 -10.13 2.67
C PHE A 573 19.81 -10.82 1.80
N GLY A 574 20.15 -11.96 1.20
CA GLY A 574 19.23 -12.75 0.37
C GLY A 574 18.09 -13.43 1.14
N ASN A 575 18.22 -13.58 2.46
CA ASN A 575 17.16 -14.12 3.31
C ASN A 575 16.12 -13.07 3.72
N LEU A 576 16.31 -11.79 3.38
CA LEU A 576 15.36 -10.71 3.69
C LEU A 576 14.15 -10.75 2.76
N SER A 577 12.96 -10.54 3.34
CA SER A 577 11.71 -10.51 2.59
C SER A 577 11.72 -9.37 1.55
N GLY A 578 11.44 -9.70 0.29
CA GLY A 578 11.49 -8.78 -0.85
C GLY A 578 12.82 -8.78 -1.63
N VAL A 579 13.81 -9.56 -1.19
CA VAL A 579 15.09 -9.76 -1.89
C VAL A 579 15.06 -11.06 -2.69
N GLY A 580 14.63 -10.97 -3.96
CA GLY A 580 14.69 -12.10 -4.90
C GLY A 580 16.10 -12.33 -5.45
N SER A 581 16.35 -13.51 -6.03
CA SER A 581 17.67 -13.88 -6.60
C SER A 581 18.19 -12.88 -7.63
N HIS A 582 17.31 -12.34 -8.47
CA HIS A 582 17.67 -11.29 -9.44
C HIS A 582 18.12 -10.00 -8.74
N LYS A 583 17.33 -9.50 -7.78
CA LYS A 583 17.64 -8.29 -7.01
C LYS A 583 18.89 -8.44 -6.16
N LEU A 584 19.12 -9.63 -5.60
CA LEU A 584 20.34 -9.95 -4.86
C LEU A 584 21.58 -9.83 -5.75
N SER A 585 21.54 -10.41 -6.96
CA SER A 585 22.65 -10.33 -7.91
C SER A 585 22.90 -8.91 -8.43
N GLN A 586 21.84 -8.12 -8.61
CA GLN A 586 21.91 -6.82 -9.25
C GLN A 586 22.24 -5.69 -8.26
N TYR A 587 21.71 -5.76 -7.03
CA TYR A 587 21.79 -4.65 -6.06
C TYR A 587 22.44 -5.04 -4.73
N GLY A 588 22.59 -6.34 -4.43
CA GLY A 588 23.00 -6.83 -3.11
C GLY A 588 24.34 -6.26 -2.65
N GLU A 589 25.36 -6.26 -3.51
CA GLU A 589 26.69 -5.75 -3.16
C GLU A 589 26.69 -4.26 -2.81
N ARG A 590 25.95 -3.43 -3.57
CA ARG A 590 25.89 -1.98 -3.33
C ARG A 590 25.19 -1.64 -2.01
N PHE A 591 24.06 -2.29 -1.72
CA PHE A 591 23.36 -2.08 -0.45
C PHE A 591 24.15 -2.61 0.75
N LEU A 592 24.81 -3.76 0.61
CA LEU A 592 25.65 -4.33 1.66
C LEU A 592 26.83 -3.40 1.99
N ALA A 593 27.47 -2.82 0.98
CA ALA A 593 28.57 -1.87 1.15
C ALA A 593 28.13 -0.60 1.91
N GLU A 594 26.95 -0.05 1.61
CA GLU A 594 26.41 1.12 2.32
C GLU A 594 26.11 0.81 3.79
N ILE A 595 25.51 -0.36 4.08
CA ILE A 595 25.23 -0.83 5.44
C ILE A 595 26.54 -1.01 6.23
N GLN A 596 27.55 -1.66 5.63
CA GLN A 596 28.85 -1.85 6.26
C GLN A 596 29.56 -0.52 6.52
N THR A 597 29.49 0.42 5.57
CA THR A 597 30.05 1.76 5.71
C THR A 597 29.40 2.51 6.88
N TYR A 598 28.07 2.44 7.00
CA TYR A 598 27.36 3.03 8.14
C TYR A 598 27.75 2.40 9.48
N CYS A 599 27.83 1.05 9.54
CA CYS A 599 28.22 0.34 10.76
C CYS A 599 29.65 0.70 11.21
N GLN A 600 30.56 0.92 10.26
CA GLN A 600 31.93 1.38 10.56
C GLN A 600 31.96 2.84 11.04
N GLN A 601 31.11 3.71 10.50
CA GLN A 601 31.04 5.13 10.87
C GLN A 601 30.43 5.38 12.25
N GLN A 602 29.43 4.60 12.66
CA GLN A 602 28.84 4.69 14.00
C GLN A 602 29.73 4.06 15.10
N GLY A 603 30.79 3.36 14.72
CA GLY A 603 31.69 2.65 15.63
C GLY A 603 32.92 3.42 16.14
N LEU A 604 33.14 4.70 15.80
CA LEU A 604 34.38 5.43 16.16
C LEU A 604 34.21 6.95 16.35
N PRO A 605 34.77 7.56 17.42
CA PRO A 605 35.26 8.93 17.38
C PRO A 605 36.79 8.99 17.21
N GLU A 606 37.15 9.73 16.15
CA GLU A 606 38.39 10.47 15.84
C GLU A 606 39.73 9.81 15.46
N LYS A 607 40.30 10.46 14.42
CA LYS A 607 41.53 10.24 13.66
C LYS A 607 42.76 10.75 14.43
N THR A 608 43.96 10.18 14.21
CA THR A 608 45.11 10.83 13.51
C THR A 608 46.23 9.79 13.24
N ILE A 609 47.06 10.11 12.24
CA ILE A 609 47.98 9.29 11.43
C ILE A 609 49.35 9.05 12.10
N ASN A 610 49.85 7.80 12.13
CA ASN A 610 51.13 7.33 11.53
C ASN A 610 51.66 6.01 12.14
N ARG A 611 51.97 5.07 11.22
CA ARG A 611 52.97 3.97 11.24
C ARG A 611 53.36 3.36 12.61
N VAL A 612 53.07 2.06 12.78
CA VAL A 612 54.01 0.91 12.67
C VAL A 612 53.32 -0.38 13.21
N SER A 613 53.47 -1.46 12.44
CA SER A 613 53.38 -2.91 12.76
C SER A 613 52.07 -3.59 13.22
N SER A 614 51.64 -4.53 12.36
CA SER A 614 50.92 -5.81 12.57
C SER A 614 51.11 -6.48 13.95
N SER A 615 50.11 -7.13 14.59
CA SER A 615 49.57 -8.49 14.31
C SER A 615 48.71 -9.00 15.55
N PRO A 616 48.12 -10.23 15.64
CA PRO A 616 46.93 -10.80 14.96
C PRO A 616 45.98 -11.66 15.85
N TYR A 617 44.83 -12.09 15.31
CA TYR A 617 44.12 -13.39 15.46
C TYR A 617 44.20 -14.23 16.76
N SER A 618 43.05 -14.62 17.33
CA SER A 618 42.98 -15.61 18.42
C SER A 618 43.27 -17.05 17.92
N HIS A 619 44.34 -17.67 18.42
CA HIS A 619 44.80 -19.01 18.03
C HIS A 619 44.12 -20.20 18.74
N SER A 620 43.09 -19.97 19.56
CA SER A 620 42.46 -21.06 20.34
C SER A 620 41.26 -21.69 19.62
N PRO A 621 41.14 -23.04 19.57
CA PRO A 621 39.94 -23.71 19.05
C PRO A 621 38.71 -23.39 19.90
N SER A 622 37.54 -23.25 19.25
CA SER A 622 36.28 -23.08 19.99
C SER A 622 35.84 -24.41 20.64
N GLY A 623 35.01 -24.35 21.69
CA GLY A 623 34.51 -25.57 22.37
C GLY A 623 33.77 -26.53 21.43
N THR A 624 33.10 -26.00 20.41
CA THR A 624 32.43 -26.80 19.37
C THR A 624 33.41 -27.45 18.40
N GLU A 625 34.55 -26.82 18.09
CA GLU A 625 35.63 -27.43 17.33
C GLU A 625 36.29 -28.58 18.11
N LEU A 626 36.60 -28.37 19.40
CA LEU A 626 37.19 -29.42 20.26
C LEU A 626 36.29 -30.67 20.37
N THR A 627 34.98 -30.48 20.48
CA THR A 627 34.01 -31.60 20.47
C THR A 627 34.05 -32.37 19.14
N THR A 628 34.33 -31.69 18.01
CA THR A 628 34.52 -32.34 16.71
C THR A 628 35.79 -33.19 16.69
N LEU A 629 36.88 -32.66 17.25
CA LEU A 629 38.18 -33.31 17.31
C LEU A 629 38.15 -34.58 18.16
N GLU A 630 37.45 -34.54 19.30
CA GLU A 630 37.30 -35.69 20.20
C GLU A 630 36.59 -36.85 19.51
N LEU A 631 35.46 -36.60 18.85
CA LEU A 631 34.71 -37.63 18.13
C LEU A 631 35.47 -38.15 16.90
N TYR A 632 36.26 -37.30 16.24
CA TYR A 632 37.14 -37.73 15.15
C TYR A 632 38.26 -38.66 15.65
N ASN A 633 38.86 -38.37 16.81
CA ASN A 633 39.89 -39.21 17.41
C ASN A 633 39.34 -40.56 17.91
N GLN A 634 38.03 -40.66 18.16
CA GLN A 634 37.34 -41.93 18.44
C GLN A 634 37.16 -42.82 17.19
N GLY A 635 37.55 -42.34 15.99
CA GLY A 635 37.51 -43.11 14.74
C GLY A 635 36.18 -43.06 13.98
N LEU A 636 35.27 -42.15 14.35
CA LEU A 636 33.97 -41.97 13.70
C LEU A 636 34.11 -41.27 12.33
N SER A 637 33.27 -41.64 11.37
CA SER A 637 33.20 -40.98 10.06
C SER A 637 32.57 -39.57 10.16
N ILE A 638 32.74 -38.74 9.13
CA ILE A 638 32.14 -37.38 9.09
C ILE A 638 30.62 -37.45 9.22
N GLU A 639 29.98 -38.44 8.59
CA GLU A 639 28.54 -38.67 8.62
C GLU A 639 28.07 -39.12 10.01
N GLU A 640 28.83 -39.99 10.69
CA GLU A 640 28.54 -40.45 12.04
C GLU A 640 28.70 -39.32 13.08
N ILE A 641 29.73 -38.49 12.93
CA ILE A 641 29.92 -37.29 13.77
C ILE A 641 28.78 -36.30 13.55
N ALA A 642 28.37 -36.09 12.30
CA ALA A 642 27.25 -35.21 11.93
C ALA A 642 25.93 -35.69 12.55
N GLN A 643 25.64 -36.99 12.50
CA GLN A 643 24.44 -37.57 13.12
C GLN A 643 24.50 -37.48 14.66
N LYS A 644 25.62 -37.87 15.28
CA LYS A 644 25.78 -37.88 16.74
C LYS A 644 25.69 -36.47 17.35
N ARG A 645 26.09 -35.45 16.60
CA ARG A 645 26.03 -34.03 17.02
C ARG A 645 24.81 -33.27 16.50
N ASN A 646 23.96 -33.91 15.70
CA ASN A 646 22.81 -33.28 15.04
C ASN A 646 23.18 -31.99 14.25
N ILE A 647 24.28 -32.03 13.51
CA ILE A 647 24.76 -30.92 12.65
C ILE A 647 25.12 -31.44 11.26
N ARG A 648 25.13 -30.56 10.24
CA ARG A 648 25.37 -30.97 8.85
C ARG A 648 26.82 -31.46 8.64
N PRO A 649 27.07 -32.48 7.79
CA PRO A 649 28.42 -32.95 7.44
C PRO A 649 29.35 -31.82 6.95
N THR A 650 28.83 -30.85 6.20
CA THR A 650 29.59 -29.68 5.73
C THR A 650 30.10 -28.79 6.87
N THR A 651 29.39 -28.76 8.01
CA THR A 651 29.82 -28.05 9.21
C THR A 651 30.95 -28.79 9.92
N ILE A 652 30.92 -30.13 9.94
CA ILE A 652 32.02 -30.96 10.45
C ILE A 652 33.29 -30.72 9.63
N ILE A 653 33.18 -30.70 8.30
CA ILE A 653 34.30 -30.46 7.38
C ILE A 653 34.90 -29.06 7.59
N ARG A 654 34.07 -28.05 7.86
CA ARG A 654 34.56 -26.71 8.25
C ARG A 654 35.31 -26.75 9.58
N HIS A 655 34.78 -27.39 10.62
CA HIS A 655 35.48 -27.49 11.91
C HIS A 655 36.81 -28.23 11.78
N LEU A 656 36.88 -29.32 11.01
CA LEU A 656 38.12 -30.05 10.75
C LEU A 656 39.14 -29.20 9.97
N SER A 657 38.69 -28.44 8.97
CA SER A 657 39.51 -27.46 8.24
C SER A 657 40.10 -26.40 9.18
N ASP A 658 39.27 -25.81 10.05
CA ASP A 658 39.69 -24.78 10.99
C ASP A 658 40.65 -25.35 12.05
N LEU A 659 40.43 -26.58 12.52
CA LEU A 659 41.33 -27.29 13.44
C LEU A 659 42.70 -27.58 12.82
N ILE A 660 42.75 -27.91 11.52
CA ILE A 660 44.00 -28.09 10.78
C ILE A 660 44.78 -26.76 10.70
N GLU A 661 44.11 -25.65 10.38
CA GLU A 661 44.74 -24.32 10.35
C GLU A 661 45.21 -23.89 11.76
N LYS A 662 44.48 -24.27 12.82
CA LYS A 662 44.83 -24.01 14.24
C LYS A 662 45.85 -24.99 14.83
N LYS A 663 46.58 -25.76 14.01
CA LYS A 663 47.69 -26.66 14.40
C LYS A 663 47.31 -27.81 15.36
N GLN A 664 46.04 -28.21 15.43
CA GLN A 664 45.66 -29.39 16.21
C GLN A 664 46.13 -30.68 15.52
N SER A 665 46.46 -31.72 16.29
CA SER A 665 46.95 -33.01 15.77
C SER A 665 45.80 -33.78 15.11
N LEU A 666 45.70 -33.68 13.79
CA LEU A 666 44.71 -34.39 12.99
C LEU A 666 45.38 -35.18 11.86
N ASP A 667 45.07 -36.47 11.76
CA ASP A 667 45.55 -37.32 10.69
C ASP A 667 44.69 -37.14 9.43
N LEU A 668 45.12 -36.26 8.52
CA LEU A 668 44.43 -35.99 7.26
C LEU A 668 44.45 -37.19 6.30
N SER A 669 45.36 -38.15 6.48
CA SER A 669 45.48 -39.30 5.57
C SER A 669 44.27 -40.24 5.61
N LYS A 670 43.51 -40.21 6.72
CA LYS A 670 42.24 -40.94 6.87
C LYS A 670 41.05 -40.29 6.15
N LEU A 671 41.13 -38.98 5.87
CA LEU A 671 40.05 -38.21 5.22
C LEU A 671 40.29 -38.04 3.72
N VAL A 672 41.54 -37.87 3.32
CA VAL A 672 41.93 -37.69 1.91
C VAL A 672 43.17 -38.56 1.64
N PRO A 673 43.13 -39.53 0.70
CA PRO A 673 44.30 -40.34 0.37
C PRO A 673 45.50 -39.49 -0.07
N LEU A 674 46.72 -39.91 0.30
CA LEU A 674 47.96 -39.14 0.07
C LEU A 674 48.19 -38.78 -1.41
N GLU A 675 47.80 -39.64 -2.35
CA GLU A 675 47.92 -39.34 -3.79
C GLU A 675 47.02 -38.18 -4.22
N ARG A 676 45.81 -38.08 -3.65
CA ARG A 676 44.88 -36.98 -3.92
C ARG A 676 45.34 -35.69 -3.26
N GLN A 677 45.91 -35.79 -2.05
CA GLN A 677 46.51 -34.64 -1.37
C GLN A 677 47.61 -34.01 -2.24
N LYS A 678 48.53 -34.81 -2.79
CA LYS A 678 49.62 -34.31 -3.65
C LYS A 678 49.11 -33.57 -4.90
N LYS A 679 48.09 -34.11 -5.56
CA LYS A 679 47.51 -33.46 -6.75
C LYS A 679 46.82 -32.13 -6.42
N ILE A 680 46.03 -32.09 -5.35
CA ILE A 680 45.41 -30.84 -4.87
C ILE A 680 46.48 -29.82 -4.46
N TRP A 681 47.55 -30.27 -3.80
CA TRP A 681 48.66 -29.41 -3.39
C TRP A 681 49.36 -28.74 -4.57
N ASN A 682 49.67 -29.50 -5.62
CA ASN A 682 50.32 -28.97 -6.82
C ASN A 682 49.46 -27.90 -7.51
N VAL A 683 48.14 -28.10 -7.58
CA VAL A 683 47.23 -27.10 -8.15
C VAL A 683 47.17 -25.85 -7.27
N LEU A 684 47.18 -25.99 -5.95
CA LEU A 684 47.23 -24.85 -5.02
C LEU A 684 48.55 -24.06 -5.13
N GLU A 685 49.68 -24.69 -5.45
CA GLU A 685 50.94 -23.98 -5.68
C GLU A 685 50.92 -23.12 -6.95
N VAL A 686 50.21 -23.57 -7.99
CA VAL A 686 50.11 -22.85 -9.27
C VAL A 686 49.04 -21.77 -9.23
N VAL A 687 47.86 -22.09 -8.70
CA VAL A 687 46.66 -21.23 -8.78
C VAL A 687 46.55 -20.31 -7.56
N GLY A 688 47.20 -20.64 -6.45
CA GLY A 688 47.16 -19.88 -5.21
C GLY A 688 45.85 -20.09 -4.41
N ASP A 689 45.71 -19.33 -3.33
CA ASP A 689 44.58 -19.42 -2.40
C ASP A 689 43.36 -18.62 -2.87
N ILE A 690 42.75 -19.05 -3.98
CA ILE A 690 41.55 -18.42 -4.55
C ILE A 690 40.27 -19.21 -4.20
N SER A 691 39.13 -18.83 -4.81
CA SER A 691 37.86 -19.52 -4.61
C SER A 691 37.96 -21.01 -5.00
N LEU A 692 37.11 -21.86 -4.43
CA LEU A 692 37.22 -23.31 -4.61
C LEU A 692 36.82 -23.78 -6.03
N THR A 693 36.00 -23.01 -6.75
CA THR A 693 35.49 -23.38 -8.08
C THR A 693 36.59 -23.48 -9.13
N PRO A 694 37.48 -22.48 -9.32
CA PRO A 694 38.59 -22.59 -10.26
C PRO A 694 39.61 -23.68 -9.89
N ILE A 695 39.81 -23.95 -8.60
CA ILE A 695 40.71 -25.03 -8.13
C ILE A 695 40.13 -26.39 -8.54
N ARG A 696 38.81 -26.59 -8.40
CA ARG A 696 38.14 -27.82 -8.82
C ARG A 696 38.14 -27.99 -10.34
N GLU A 697 37.96 -26.91 -11.09
CA GLU A 697 38.03 -26.93 -12.57
C GLU A 697 39.40 -27.42 -13.07
N ASN A 698 40.50 -27.08 -12.38
CA ASN A 698 41.84 -27.57 -12.70
C ASN A 698 42.11 -29.03 -12.28
N LEU A 699 41.42 -29.54 -11.26
CA LEU A 699 41.56 -30.91 -10.75
C LEU A 699 40.63 -31.92 -11.44
N GLY A 700 39.54 -31.44 -12.03
CA GLY A 700 38.48 -32.24 -12.64
C GLY A 700 37.39 -32.67 -11.66
N GLU A 701 36.22 -33.06 -12.19
CA GLU A 701 35.01 -33.36 -11.41
C GLU A 701 35.15 -34.53 -10.43
N SER A 702 36.20 -35.35 -10.56
CA SER A 702 36.46 -36.46 -9.65
C SER A 702 36.79 -36.01 -8.22
N TYR A 703 37.25 -34.77 -8.00
CA TYR A 703 37.61 -34.23 -6.67
C TYR A 703 36.46 -33.44 -6.05
N SER A 704 36.09 -33.78 -4.82
CA SER A 704 35.06 -33.07 -4.09
C SER A 704 35.56 -31.73 -3.55
N PHE A 705 34.64 -30.77 -3.38
CA PHE A 705 34.96 -29.48 -2.75
C PHE A 705 35.46 -29.63 -1.31
N ASP A 706 35.05 -30.72 -0.65
CA ASP A 706 35.38 -31.03 0.73
C ASP A 706 36.83 -31.52 0.87
N GLU A 707 37.28 -32.42 -0.02
CA GLU A 707 38.69 -32.84 -0.11
C GLU A 707 39.61 -31.64 -0.40
N ILE A 708 39.19 -30.76 -1.32
CA ILE A 708 39.96 -29.55 -1.67
C ILE A 708 40.06 -28.62 -0.46
N ARG A 709 38.97 -28.41 0.28
CA ARG A 709 38.94 -27.55 1.47
C ARG A 709 39.87 -28.06 2.58
N LEU A 710 39.87 -29.36 2.85
CA LEU A 710 40.73 -29.97 3.88
C LEU A 710 42.22 -29.91 3.51
N VAL A 711 42.57 -30.19 2.26
CA VAL A 711 43.98 -30.09 1.80
C VAL A 711 44.44 -28.63 1.74
N ARG A 712 43.56 -27.70 1.36
CA ARG A 712 43.86 -26.26 1.36
C ARG A 712 44.15 -25.73 2.76
N ALA A 713 43.43 -26.18 3.78
CA ALA A 713 43.73 -25.85 5.17
C ALA A 713 45.14 -26.29 5.59
N LYS A 714 45.53 -27.52 5.20
CA LYS A 714 46.90 -28.02 5.44
C LYS A 714 47.94 -27.22 4.65
N TRP A 715 47.63 -26.83 3.42
CA TRP A 715 48.51 -26.00 2.58
C TRP A 715 48.74 -24.61 3.19
N ARG A 716 47.67 -23.95 3.67
CA ARG A 716 47.77 -22.67 4.39
C ARG A 716 48.61 -22.78 5.66
N ARG A 717 48.45 -23.89 6.40
CA ARG A 717 49.25 -24.17 7.60
C ARG A 717 50.74 -24.30 7.27
N GLU A 718 51.12 -25.06 6.25
CA GLU A 718 52.54 -25.26 5.90
C GLU A 718 53.16 -24.02 5.23
N LYS A 719 52.40 -23.25 4.45
CA LYS A 719 52.87 -21.95 3.91
C LYS A 719 53.03 -20.86 4.98
N GLN A 720 52.48 -21.05 6.18
CA GLN A 720 52.77 -20.24 7.36
C GLN A 720 54.05 -20.68 8.10
N LYS A 721 54.74 -21.77 7.67
CA LYS A 721 56.07 -22.15 8.17
C LYS A 721 57.17 -21.66 7.21
N SER A 722 57.99 -20.73 7.74
CA SER A 722 59.26 -20.15 7.25
C SER A 722 59.23 -18.94 6.29
N PRO A 723 60.11 -17.94 6.52
CA PRO A 723 61.39 -18.02 7.24
C PRO A 723 61.46 -17.17 8.52
N LYS A 724 61.73 -17.79 9.67
CA LYS A 724 62.46 -17.12 10.78
C LYS A 724 63.07 -18.01 11.86
N ASP A 725 62.80 -19.32 11.89
CA ASP A 725 63.42 -20.22 12.88
C ASP A 725 64.28 -21.28 12.19
N ASP A 726 65.44 -20.86 11.68
CA ASP A 726 66.60 -21.71 11.39
C ASP A 726 67.86 -20.83 11.49
N ILE A 727 68.20 -20.43 12.71
CA ILE A 727 69.56 -20.10 13.17
C ILE A 727 69.66 -20.65 14.59
N ASP A 728 70.03 -21.92 14.73
CA ASP A 728 71.15 -22.39 15.55
C ASP A 728 71.10 -23.92 15.73
N PHE A 729 72.13 -24.55 15.15
CA PHE A 729 72.67 -25.93 15.28
C PHE A 729 71.83 -27.15 14.89
#